data_AF-A0A6A7AWG8-F1
#
_entry.id   AF-A0A6A7AWG8-F1
#
_cell.length_a   1.000
_cell.length_b   1.000
_cell.length_c   1.000
_cell.angle_alpha   90.00
_cell.angle_beta   90.00
_cell.angle_gamma   90.00
#
_symmetry.space_group_name_H-M   'P 1'
#
loop_
_entity.id
_entity.type
_entity.pdbx_description
1 polymer ?
#
loop_
_entity_poly.entity_id
_entity_poly.type
_entity_poly.pdbx_seq_one_letter_code
_entity_poly.pdbx_strand_id
1 'polypeptide(L)'
;MAKSAAIPNVVVIGGSYVGLNLAESLATSAQGRYRILLVEKNSHFQHLFAFPRYAITSRVDAHKAFIPFQKSRLGERGAIVQAKVVELTKDLVVLDGQVDIDGKQTDKIPYAALAIATGTKLSPPGTLPESNKFGGTAYLQKHAARVEKSHRIVVVGGGAVGVQMATDIKEIYPAKSVTLVHSRANVMNKFHPGLHDVIKQRCDELNLQLILGQRVKLPEGGYPTDGREFNVLLNNGTQICCDLAIISTGQTPQSDVLQTLAPSCIDAHGFIKVKDTLQVQHVDFPNIFALGDIAATDAHKAARPALKQVEVVRDNIQRLLSETTHELVKYAVTDPAAIHLTLGVTKSVIFRNPSGDGSEEGSHPVIMHKNDGELDMGIAQLLFTLLWLANGTLSKLLVDYNAERGDDVSKIGRINLEQARGEPIKSNTDNLYIKAGKDWRGSKSAHFHRKKAYIRCARLPMRLSTRNESYPDTNANASNSAEIHALDKQTKAGESYYLTYSFALSAIPNSLMVWQWKEYEANNKGGANIPLSLEVKNNQIFLAYQADGKTGRITQWTADVKPDTVYNVGLEILAKSSGGHVKLYWNGEQVTFSTNKEKTLIGNMFPGRSDPKIGIYRGEDVETNSFVYQFQIGTEQKDVDSQYFG
;
A
#
# COMPACT_ATOMS: atom_id res chain seq x y z
N MET A 1 7.67 -4.90 -48.54
CA MET A 1 7.55 -4.94 -47.08
C MET A 1 7.58 -3.50 -46.57
N ALA A 2 6.44 -2.95 -46.13
CA ALA A 2 6.43 -1.65 -45.49
C ALA A 2 7.15 -1.77 -44.14
N LYS A 3 8.15 -0.90 -43.88
CA LYS A 3 8.73 -0.77 -42.54
C LYS A 3 7.59 -0.43 -41.59
N SER A 4 7.32 -1.29 -40.61
CA SER A 4 6.43 -0.98 -39.49
C SER A 4 6.88 0.36 -38.90
N ALA A 5 6.04 1.40 -38.98
CA ALA A 5 6.35 2.70 -38.41
C ALA A 5 6.49 2.55 -36.88
N ALA A 6 7.54 3.14 -36.30
CA ALA A 6 7.74 3.12 -34.87
C ALA A 6 6.55 3.78 -34.17
N ILE A 7 5.98 3.10 -33.17
CA ILE A 7 4.83 3.60 -32.41
C ILE A 7 5.24 4.91 -31.72
N PRO A 8 4.49 6.02 -31.88
CA PRO A 8 4.85 7.30 -31.29
C PRO A 8 4.75 7.28 -29.76
N ASN A 9 5.66 7.97 -29.09
CA ASN A 9 5.62 8.14 -27.64
C ASN A 9 4.81 9.39 -27.26
N VAL A 10 3.97 9.25 -26.25
CA VAL A 10 3.40 10.34 -25.47
C VAL A 10 4.11 10.34 -24.12
N VAL A 11 4.81 11.43 -23.82
CA VAL A 11 5.57 11.57 -22.58
C VAL A 11 4.80 12.45 -21.60
N VAL A 12 4.65 11.99 -20.37
CA VAL A 12 4.09 12.77 -19.26
C VAL A 12 5.20 12.99 -18.23
N ILE A 13 5.51 14.25 -17.91
CA ILE A 13 6.54 14.60 -16.91
C ILE A 13 5.85 14.93 -15.59
N GLY A 14 6.20 14.19 -14.54
CA GLY A 14 5.65 14.34 -13.19
C GLY A 14 4.56 13.31 -12.89
N GLY A 15 4.84 12.40 -11.96
CA GLY A 15 3.98 11.28 -11.55
C GLY A 15 3.21 11.51 -10.25
N SER A 16 2.92 12.77 -9.89
CA SER A 16 1.98 13.07 -8.81
C SER A 16 0.53 12.94 -9.30
N TYR A 17 -0.43 13.51 -8.57
CA TYR A 17 -1.87 13.38 -8.85
C TYR A 17 -2.24 13.64 -10.31
N VAL A 18 -1.76 14.72 -10.89
CA VAL A 18 -2.21 15.17 -12.21
C VAL A 18 -1.60 14.33 -13.32
N GLY A 19 -0.27 14.17 -13.33
CA GLY A 19 0.39 13.45 -14.41
C GLY A 19 0.16 11.93 -14.36
N LEU A 20 0.03 11.33 -13.17
CA LEU A 20 -0.37 9.91 -13.07
C LEU A 20 -1.78 9.69 -13.64
N ASN A 21 -2.76 10.52 -13.25
CA ASN A 21 -4.12 10.43 -13.80
C ASN A 21 -4.15 10.65 -15.33
N LEU A 22 -3.35 11.59 -15.84
CA LEU A 22 -3.24 11.80 -17.30
C LEU A 22 -2.64 10.58 -17.99
N ALA A 23 -1.54 10.03 -17.48
CA ALA A 23 -0.88 8.87 -18.07
C ALA A 23 -1.82 7.64 -18.12
N GLU A 24 -2.56 7.38 -17.05
CA GLU A 24 -3.54 6.28 -16.99
C GLU A 24 -4.75 6.51 -17.90
N SER A 25 -5.25 7.74 -17.95
CA SER A 25 -6.36 8.11 -18.84
C SER A 25 -5.98 8.01 -20.32
N LEU A 26 -4.75 8.40 -20.65
CA LEU A 26 -4.17 8.23 -21.98
C LEU A 26 -3.96 6.76 -22.31
N ALA A 27 -3.47 5.96 -21.37
CA ALA A 27 -3.27 4.51 -21.56
C ALA A 27 -4.59 3.79 -21.87
N THR A 28 -5.64 4.09 -21.09
CA THR A 28 -6.98 3.51 -21.27
C THR A 28 -7.56 3.84 -22.64
N SER A 29 -7.26 5.03 -23.15
CA SER A 29 -7.84 5.57 -24.38
C SER A 29 -6.91 5.47 -25.61
N ALA A 30 -5.71 4.91 -25.44
CA ALA A 30 -4.69 4.83 -26.49
C ALA A 30 -5.10 3.91 -27.64
N GLN A 31 -5.79 2.80 -27.33
CA GLN A 31 -6.20 1.78 -28.31
C GLN A 31 -5.03 1.32 -29.21
N GLY A 32 -3.81 1.27 -28.66
CA GLY A 32 -2.60 0.88 -29.38
C GLY A 32 -2.00 1.93 -30.33
N ARG A 33 -2.57 3.14 -30.44
CA ARG A 33 -2.10 4.21 -31.35
C ARG A 33 -0.76 4.82 -30.95
N TYR A 34 -0.48 4.88 -29.66
CA TYR A 34 0.74 5.45 -29.11
C TYR A 34 1.16 4.74 -27.84
N ARG A 35 2.40 4.96 -27.43
CA ARG A 35 3.01 4.47 -26.19
C ARG A 35 3.01 5.57 -25.13
N ILE A 36 2.73 5.23 -23.87
CA ILE A 36 2.73 6.19 -22.76
C ILE A 36 4.00 6.00 -21.93
N LEU A 37 4.76 7.07 -21.74
CA LEU A 37 5.94 7.10 -20.88
C LEU A 37 5.72 8.14 -19.77
N LEU A 38 5.51 7.67 -18.54
CA LEU A 38 5.46 8.53 -17.37
C LEU A 38 6.88 8.71 -16.83
N VAL A 39 7.44 9.91 -16.96
CA VAL A 39 8.77 10.24 -16.43
C VAL A 39 8.61 10.90 -15.06
N GLU A 40 9.10 10.24 -14.02
CA GLU A 40 9.01 10.69 -12.63
C GLU A 40 10.31 10.40 -11.89
N LYS A 41 10.85 11.39 -11.18
CA LYS A 41 12.12 11.24 -10.45
C LYS A 41 12.03 10.30 -9.25
N ASN A 42 10.86 10.22 -8.62
CA ASN A 42 10.63 9.36 -7.46
C ASN A 42 10.27 7.94 -7.92
N SER A 43 10.72 6.91 -7.20
CA SER A 43 10.31 5.51 -7.43
C SER A 43 8.87 5.20 -7.02
N HIS A 44 8.15 6.19 -6.49
CA HIS A 44 6.89 6.02 -5.79
C HIS A 44 6.03 7.28 -5.92
N PHE A 45 4.72 7.10 -5.88
CA PHE A 45 3.75 8.16 -5.70
C PHE A 45 3.80 8.68 -4.26
N GLN A 46 3.85 10.01 -4.11
CA GLN A 46 3.80 10.68 -2.82
C GLN A 46 2.36 11.14 -2.54
N HIS A 47 1.74 10.59 -1.49
CA HIS A 47 0.42 11.03 -1.03
C HIS A 47 0.53 12.35 -0.25
N LEU A 48 0.72 13.44 -0.99
CA LEU A 48 1.04 14.77 -0.44
C LEU A 48 0.03 15.27 0.60
N PHE A 49 -1.25 14.87 0.51
CA PHE A 49 -2.27 15.27 1.48
C PHE A 49 -2.08 14.67 2.88
N ALA A 50 -1.34 13.56 3.01
CA ALA A 50 -1.02 12.97 4.31
C ALA A 50 0.24 13.56 4.94
N PHE A 51 1.16 14.15 4.16
CA PHE A 51 2.44 14.64 4.66
C PHE A 51 2.32 15.63 5.83
N PRO A 52 1.39 16.61 5.83
CA PRO A 52 1.23 17.51 6.96
C PRO A 52 0.93 16.78 8.28
N ARG A 53 -0.01 15.82 8.27
CA ARG A 53 -0.35 15.01 9.45
C ARG A 53 0.77 14.03 9.84
N TYR A 54 1.43 13.45 8.84
CA TYR A 54 2.47 12.45 9.06
C TYR A 54 3.77 13.07 9.57
N ALA A 55 3.94 14.37 9.37
CA ALA A 55 5.04 15.15 9.91
C ALA A 55 4.82 15.61 11.36
N ILE A 56 3.66 15.40 11.98
CA ILE A 56 3.37 15.94 13.33
C ILE A 56 3.17 14.87 14.40
N THR A 57 3.03 13.59 14.04
CA THR A 57 2.82 12.52 15.02
C THR A 57 3.50 11.22 14.61
N SER A 58 4.09 10.51 15.58
CA SER A 58 4.68 9.18 15.36
C SER A 58 3.63 8.06 15.43
N ARG A 59 2.36 8.41 15.68
CA ARG A 59 1.24 7.46 15.81
C ARG A 59 0.71 6.96 14.46
N VAL A 60 1.31 7.39 13.35
CA VAL A 60 0.97 6.97 11.99
C VAL A 60 2.12 6.21 11.35
N ASP A 61 1.78 5.40 10.36
CA ASP A 61 2.76 4.63 9.64
C ASP A 61 3.27 5.40 8.41
N ALA A 62 4.32 6.20 8.64
CA ALA A 62 4.78 7.20 7.67
C ALA A 62 5.11 6.63 6.27
N HIS A 63 5.57 5.37 6.21
CA HIS A 63 5.95 4.74 4.94
C HIS A 63 4.77 4.53 3.98
N LYS A 64 3.53 4.51 4.50
CA LYS A 64 2.30 4.35 3.70
C LYS A 64 2.01 5.55 2.82
N ALA A 65 2.56 6.72 3.14
CA ALA A 65 2.46 7.92 2.30
C ALA A 65 3.31 7.85 1.02
N PHE A 66 4.08 6.78 0.85
CA PHE A 66 4.97 6.53 -0.29
C PHE A 66 4.56 5.23 -1.01
N ILE A 67 3.69 5.39 -2.00
CA ILE A 67 2.95 4.33 -2.67
C ILE A 67 3.72 3.89 -3.92
N PRO A 68 4.14 2.62 -4.06
CA PRO A 68 4.81 2.15 -5.27
C PRO A 68 3.96 2.40 -6.51
N PHE A 69 4.58 2.86 -7.59
CA PHE A 69 3.85 2.96 -8.84
C PHE A 69 3.51 1.57 -9.40
N GLN A 70 2.40 1.49 -10.13
CA GLN A 70 1.94 0.26 -10.76
C GLN A 70 2.01 0.39 -12.28
N LYS A 71 3.04 -0.21 -12.89
CA LYS A 71 3.23 -0.19 -14.35
C LYS A 71 1.99 -0.70 -15.11
N SER A 72 1.28 -1.69 -14.56
CA SER A 72 0.08 -2.27 -15.16
C SER A 72 -1.01 -1.23 -15.50
N ARG A 73 -1.08 -0.12 -14.76
CA ARG A 73 -2.07 0.95 -14.98
C ARG A 73 -1.79 1.78 -16.24
N LEU A 74 -0.61 1.63 -16.85
CA LEU A 74 -0.24 2.31 -18.10
C LEU A 74 -0.44 1.42 -19.34
N GLY A 75 -1.04 0.23 -19.18
CA GLY A 75 -1.25 -0.74 -20.25
C GLY A 75 0.04 -1.44 -20.69
N GLU A 76 -0.08 -2.40 -21.61
CA GLU A 76 1.02 -3.29 -22.02
C GLU A 76 2.24 -2.55 -22.58
N ARG A 77 2.00 -1.44 -23.29
CA ARG A 77 3.05 -0.62 -23.91
C ARG A 77 3.56 0.49 -23.00
N GLY A 78 2.86 0.76 -21.89
CA GLY A 78 3.19 1.83 -20.98
C GLY A 78 4.45 1.54 -20.16
N ALA A 79 5.20 2.57 -19.82
CA ALA A 79 6.31 2.45 -18.89
C ALA A 79 6.40 3.64 -17.93
N ILE A 80 6.94 3.36 -16.76
CA ILE A 80 7.30 4.36 -15.75
C ILE A 80 8.81 4.47 -15.82
N VAL A 81 9.27 5.65 -16.23
CA VAL A 81 10.68 5.96 -16.38
C VAL A 81 11.11 6.73 -15.14
N GLN A 82 11.86 6.06 -14.26
CA GLN A 82 12.35 6.69 -13.04
C GLN A 82 13.57 7.58 -13.36
N ALA A 83 13.33 8.84 -13.69
CA ALA A 83 14.38 9.82 -14.01
C ALA A 83 13.88 11.25 -13.79
N LYS A 84 14.82 12.19 -13.64
CA LYS A 84 14.53 13.62 -13.70
C LYS A 84 14.77 14.11 -15.13
N VAL A 85 13.84 14.89 -15.66
CA VAL A 85 14.07 15.62 -16.91
C VAL A 85 14.95 16.84 -16.62
N VAL A 86 16.04 16.98 -17.36
CA VAL A 86 17.01 18.07 -17.21
C VAL A 86 16.98 19.06 -18.37
N GLU A 87 16.55 18.62 -19.54
CA GLU A 87 16.47 19.45 -20.74
C GLU A 87 15.32 18.99 -21.63
N LEU A 88 14.66 19.95 -22.29
CA LEU A 88 13.71 19.71 -23.36
C LEU A 88 14.25 20.30 -24.65
N THR A 89 14.14 19.52 -25.73
CA THR A 89 14.27 20.03 -27.10
C THR A 89 12.90 19.96 -27.77
N LYS A 90 12.79 20.36 -29.04
CA LYS A 90 11.53 20.29 -29.78
C LYS A 90 10.92 18.88 -29.82
N ASP A 91 11.78 17.85 -29.93
CA ASP A 91 11.37 16.47 -30.22
C ASP A 91 11.87 15.44 -29.19
N LEU A 92 12.71 15.84 -28.23
CA LEU A 92 13.33 14.95 -27.24
C LEU A 92 13.18 15.47 -25.81
N VAL A 93 12.90 14.55 -24.90
CA VAL A 93 13.11 14.70 -23.45
C VAL A 93 14.49 14.16 -23.10
N VAL A 94 15.31 14.96 -22.41
CA VAL A 94 16.64 14.55 -21.93
C VAL A 94 16.60 14.31 -20.42
N LEU A 95 17.12 13.16 -20.00
CA LEU A 95 17.10 12.66 -18.63
C LEU A 95 18.42 12.96 -17.91
N ASP A 96 18.40 12.90 -16.57
CA ASP A 96 19.57 13.07 -15.71
C ASP A 96 20.54 11.86 -15.69
N GLY A 97 20.20 10.78 -16.40
CA GLY A 97 21.04 9.60 -16.54
C GLY A 97 20.48 8.58 -17.53
N GLN A 98 21.25 7.52 -17.77
CA GLN A 98 20.83 6.38 -18.59
C GLN A 98 19.77 5.56 -17.85
N VAL A 99 18.69 5.21 -18.56
CA VAL A 99 17.61 4.34 -18.07
C VAL A 99 17.35 3.23 -19.07
N ASP A 100 16.91 2.07 -18.55
CA ASP A 100 16.43 0.98 -19.40
C ASP A 100 15.00 1.22 -19.85
N ILE A 101 14.78 1.29 -21.17
CA ILE A 101 13.45 1.32 -21.77
C ILE A 101 13.39 0.18 -22.80
N ASP A 102 12.69 -0.90 -22.43
CA ASP A 102 12.53 -2.13 -23.22
C ASP A 102 13.86 -2.82 -23.59
N GLY A 103 14.79 -2.91 -22.64
CA GLY A 103 16.10 -3.54 -22.84
C GLY A 103 17.10 -2.65 -23.58
N LYS A 104 16.76 -1.38 -23.81
CA LYS A 104 17.65 -0.39 -24.42
C LYS A 104 17.98 0.70 -23.41
N GLN A 105 19.27 0.87 -23.15
CA GLN A 105 19.79 2.01 -22.39
C GLN A 105 19.66 3.30 -23.22
N THR A 106 19.06 4.33 -22.62
CA THR A 106 18.96 5.66 -23.21
C THR A 106 18.84 6.74 -22.14
N ASP A 107 19.31 7.95 -22.43
CA ASP A 107 19.07 9.17 -21.65
C ASP A 107 18.18 10.16 -22.42
N LYS A 108 17.73 9.78 -23.63
CA LYS A 108 16.91 10.61 -24.52
C LYS A 108 15.67 9.85 -24.95
N ILE A 109 14.52 10.50 -24.81
CA ILE A 109 13.22 9.94 -25.18
C ILE A 109 12.59 10.84 -26.25
N PRO A 110 12.42 10.35 -27.50
CA PRO A 110 11.65 11.07 -28.50
C PRO A 110 10.17 11.07 -28.12
N TYR A 111 9.45 12.14 -28.46
CA TYR A 111 8.01 12.23 -28.20
C TYR A 111 7.26 12.84 -29.40
N ALA A 112 6.04 12.33 -29.62
CA ALA A 112 5.08 12.94 -30.54
C ALA A 112 4.21 13.98 -29.82
N ALA A 113 3.93 13.77 -28.53
CA ALA A 113 3.27 14.74 -27.65
C ALA A 113 3.89 14.70 -26.25
N LEU A 114 3.91 15.85 -25.58
CA LEU A 114 4.50 16.03 -24.25
C LEU A 114 3.50 16.73 -23.33
N ALA A 115 3.34 16.23 -22.11
CA ALA A 115 2.55 16.88 -21.06
C ALA A 115 3.42 17.15 -19.81
N ILE A 116 3.49 18.41 -19.39
CA ILE A 116 4.26 18.86 -18.23
C ILE A 116 3.31 19.02 -17.03
N ALA A 117 3.44 18.13 -16.04
CA ALA A 117 2.63 18.07 -14.83
C ALA A 117 3.52 18.11 -13.56
N THR A 118 4.59 18.91 -13.60
CA THR A 118 5.61 19.02 -12.54
C THR A 118 5.14 19.74 -11.27
N GLY A 119 3.99 20.41 -11.33
CA GLY A 119 3.31 21.03 -10.20
C GLY A 119 4.10 22.15 -9.52
N THR A 120 3.85 22.34 -8.22
CA THR A 120 4.54 23.31 -7.38
C THR A 120 5.19 22.63 -6.17
N LYS A 121 6.24 23.23 -5.64
CA LYS A 121 6.92 22.82 -4.41
C LYS A 121 6.45 23.67 -3.24
N LEU A 122 6.12 23.04 -2.12
CA LEU A 122 5.79 23.70 -0.85
C LEU A 122 6.98 23.65 0.11
N SER A 123 7.03 24.58 1.07
CA SER A 123 7.96 24.47 2.20
C SER A 123 7.76 23.11 2.91
N PRO A 124 8.84 22.39 3.28
CA PRO A 124 8.71 21.19 4.10
C PRO A 124 7.99 21.48 5.42
N PRO A 125 7.09 20.60 5.89
CA PRO A 125 6.86 19.23 5.39
C PRO A 125 5.83 19.09 4.25
N GLY A 126 5.31 20.19 3.68
CA GLY A 126 4.32 20.13 2.58
C GLY A 126 4.85 19.47 1.29
N THR A 127 6.16 19.58 1.04
CA THR A 127 6.90 18.68 0.15
C THR A 127 8.21 18.28 0.82
N LEU A 128 8.80 17.17 0.41
CA LEU A 128 9.98 16.61 1.08
C LEU A 128 11.29 17.10 0.44
N PRO A 129 12.36 17.25 1.25
CA PRO A 129 13.67 17.64 0.73
C PRO A 129 14.35 16.52 -0.06
N GLU A 130 14.10 15.25 0.31
CA GLU A 130 14.66 14.07 -0.36
C GLU A 130 13.61 13.38 -1.26
N SER A 131 14.08 12.81 -2.38
CA SER A 131 13.26 12.12 -3.38
C SER A 131 13.15 10.60 -3.18
N ASN A 132 13.98 10.00 -2.32
CA ASN A 132 13.92 8.56 -2.05
C ASN A 132 12.93 8.25 -0.90
N LYS A 133 12.28 7.08 -0.96
CA LYS A 133 11.25 6.67 0.01
C LYS A 133 11.78 6.62 1.45
N PHE A 134 12.98 6.09 1.65
CA PHE A 134 13.57 5.94 2.98
C PHE A 134 13.82 7.29 3.64
N GLY A 135 14.49 8.20 2.92
CA GLY A 135 14.75 9.57 3.34
C GLY A 135 13.48 10.37 3.58
N GLY A 136 12.48 10.24 2.70
CA GLY A 136 11.17 10.86 2.90
C GLY A 136 10.47 10.36 4.18
N THR A 137 10.48 9.05 4.42
CA THR A 137 9.91 8.44 5.63
C THR A 137 10.65 8.92 6.88
N ALA A 138 11.97 8.88 6.86
CA ALA A 138 12.82 9.33 7.96
C ALA A 138 12.64 10.82 8.25
N TYR A 139 12.46 11.65 7.22
CA TYR A 139 12.16 13.07 7.38
C TYR A 139 10.84 13.28 8.13
N LEU A 140 9.76 12.61 7.70
CA LEU A 140 8.45 12.72 8.35
C LEU A 140 8.53 12.27 9.82
N GLN A 141 9.17 11.13 10.09
CA GLN A 141 9.37 10.60 11.45
C GLN A 141 10.19 11.56 12.33
N LYS A 142 11.28 12.12 11.80
CA LYS A 142 12.13 13.09 12.51
C LYS A 142 11.37 14.38 12.80
N HIS A 143 10.56 14.86 11.85
CA HIS A 143 9.73 16.04 12.05
C HIS A 143 8.64 15.77 13.10
N ALA A 144 7.99 14.61 13.06
CA ALA A 144 7.01 14.20 14.06
C ALA A 144 7.61 14.14 15.47
N ALA A 145 8.79 13.52 15.62
CA ALA A 145 9.50 13.47 16.88
C ALA A 145 9.88 14.86 17.43
N ARG A 146 10.14 15.85 16.56
CA ARG A 146 10.35 17.24 16.98
C ARG A 146 9.07 17.85 17.51
N VAL A 147 7.96 17.73 16.76
CA VAL A 147 6.64 18.23 17.19
C VAL A 147 6.22 17.62 18.53
N GLU A 148 6.48 16.33 18.74
CA GLU A 148 6.20 15.63 19.99
C GLU A 148 6.99 16.18 21.19
N LYS A 149 8.23 16.61 20.98
CA LYS A 149 9.10 17.18 22.02
C LYS A 149 8.84 18.66 22.29
N SER A 150 8.37 19.41 21.30
CA SER A 150 8.13 20.86 21.40
C SER A 150 6.90 21.20 22.25
N HIS A 151 6.96 22.31 22.99
CA HIS A 151 5.87 22.78 23.86
C HIS A 151 5.16 24.02 23.32
N ARG A 152 5.88 24.90 22.62
CA ARG A 152 5.36 26.16 22.08
C ARG A 152 5.65 26.20 20.59
N ILE A 153 4.61 25.99 19.80
CA ILE A 153 4.72 25.80 18.35
C ILE A 153 4.06 26.97 17.62
N VAL A 154 4.81 27.60 16.73
CA VAL A 154 4.28 28.62 15.82
C VAL A 154 4.12 28.02 14.42
N VAL A 155 2.91 28.02 13.88
CA VAL A 155 2.64 27.64 12.50
C VAL A 155 2.50 28.92 11.67
N VAL A 156 3.31 29.05 10.62
CA VAL A 156 3.40 30.25 9.78
C VAL A 156 2.68 30.00 8.47
N GLY A 157 1.52 30.63 8.28
CA GLY A 157 0.72 30.62 7.05
C GLY A 157 -0.63 29.93 7.22
N GLY A 158 -1.71 30.69 7.19
CA GLY A 158 -3.10 30.22 7.32
C GLY A 158 -3.70 29.66 6.03
N GLY A 159 -2.92 28.94 5.22
CA GLY A 159 -3.42 28.12 4.11
C GLY A 159 -3.82 26.71 4.57
N ALA A 160 -4.25 25.85 3.65
CA ALA A 160 -4.79 24.52 3.99
C ALA A 160 -3.82 23.68 4.85
N VAL A 161 -2.54 23.63 4.47
CA VAL A 161 -1.49 22.92 5.22
C VAL A 161 -1.34 23.47 6.63
N GLY A 162 -1.24 24.80 6.79
CA GLY A 162 -1.03 25.41 8.10
C GLY A 162 -2.23 25.26 9.02
N VAL A 163 -3.45 25.38 8.49
CA VAL A 163 -4.68 25.13 9.23
C VAL A 163 -4.72 23.68 9.70
N GLN A 164 -4.55 22.70 8.79
CA GLN A 164 -4.52 21.28 9.12
C GLN A 164 -3.48 20.97 10.21
N MET A 165 -2.23 21.38 10.03
CA MET A 165 -1.17 21.08 10.99
C MET A 165 -1.46 21.70 12.36
N ALA A 166 -1.90 22.96 12.40
CA ALA A 166 -2.16 23.63 13.68
C ALA A 166 -3.33 22.96 14.44
N THR A 167 -4.42 22.61 13.74
CA THR A 167 -5.56 21.93 14.35
C THR A 167 -5.24 20.50 14.74
N ASP A 168 -4.52 19.74 13.90
CA ASP A 168 -4.14 18.36 14.20
C ASP A 168 -3.19 18.31 15.42
N ILE A 169 -2.20 19.21 15.51
CA ILE A 169 -1.29 19.28 16.66
C ILE A 169 -2.08 19.54 17.95
N LYS A 170 -3.01 20.50 17.95
CA LYS A 170 -3.82 20.81 19.14
C LYS A 170 -4.75 19.67 19.53
N GLU A 171 -5.30 18.94 18.58
CA GLU A 171 -6.17 17.80 18.89
C GLU A 171 -5.38 16.59 19.41
N ILE A 172 -4.22 16.28 18.83
CA ILE A 172 -3.38 15.15 19.24
C ILE A 172 -2.65 15.43 20.57
N TYR A 173 -2.26 16.70 20.80
CA TYR A 173 -1.49 17.15 21.97
C TYR A 173 -2.15 18.39 22.63
N PRO A 174 -3.26 18.23 23.36
CA PRO A 174 -4.04 19.36 23.89
C PRO A 174 -3.25 20.32 24.79
N ALA A 175 -2.25 19.82 25.50
CA ALA A 175 -1.41 20.59 26.44
C ALA A 175 -0.39 21.52 25.76
N LYS A 176 -0.11 21.35 24.45
CA LYS A 176 0.86 22.20 23.75
C LYS A 176 0.26 23.59 23.45
N SER A 177 1.08 24.62 23.51
CA SER A 177 0.72 25.95 23.02
C SER A 177 0.97 26.02 21.52
N VAL A 178 -0.07 26.34 20.75
CA VAL A 178 0.02 26.44 19.28
C VAL A 178 -0.53 27.78 18.84
N THR A 179 0.27 28.53 18.07
CA THR A 179 -0.12 29.80 17.47
C THR A 179 -0.05 29.70 15.95
N LEU A 180 -1.16 29.95 15.26
CA LEU A 180 -1.23 30.06 13.81
C LEU A 180 -1.14 31.54 13.40
N VAL A 181 -0.08 31.91 12.71
CA VAL A 181 0.16 33.28 12.23
C VAL A 181 -0.13 33.37 10.73
N HIS A 182 -0.94 34.34 10.32
CA HIS A 182 -1.26 34.58 8.91
C HIS A 182 -1.23 36.06 8.53
N SER A 183 -0.66 36.33 7.34
CA SER A 183 -0.41 37.69 6.86
C SER A 183 -1.66 38.47 6.41
N ARG A 184 -2.81 37.82 6.31
CA ARG A 184 -4.08 38.42 5.86
C ARG A 184 -5.10 38.40 6.99
N ALA A 185 -6.17 39.19 6.82
CA ALA A 185 -7.25 39.29 7.80
C ALA A 185 -7.98 37.95 8.03
N ASN A 186 -8.06 37.11 6.99
CA ASN A 186 -8.73 35.81 7.06
C ASN A 186 -7.74 34.69 6.72
N VAL A 187 -7.82 33.57 7.43
CA VAL A 187 -7.22 32.30 6.93
C VAL A 187 -7.97 31.84 5.68
N MET A 188 -7.32 31.01 4.85
CA MET A 188 -7.91 30.52 3.60
C MET A 188 -8.44 31.64 2.70
N ASN A 189 -7.75 32.79 2.66
CA ASN A 189 -8.22 34.05 2.04
C ASN A 189 -8.51 34.02 0.52
N LYS A 190 -8.39 32.87 -0.15
CA LYS A 190 -8.85 32.65 -1.54
C LYS A 190 -10.27 32.05 -1.59
N PHE A 191 -10.82 31.68 -0.44
CA PHE A 191 -12.16 31.15 -0.25
C PHE A 191 -13.08 32.21 0.36
N HIS A 192 -14.38 31.98 0.23
CA HIS A 192 -15.40 32.82 0.83
C HIS A 192 -15.21 32.91 2.37
N PRO A 193 -15.43 34.09 3.01
CA PRO A 193 -15.19 34.32 4.44
C PRO A 193 -15.85 33.30 5.39
N GLY A 194 -16.99 32.71 5.01
CA GLY A 194 -17.61 31.64 5.80
C GLY A 194 -16.68 30.45 6.11
N LEU A 195 -15.65 30.16 5.29
CA LEU A 195 -14.65 29.15 5.64
C LEU A 195 -13.72 29.63 6.77
N HIS A 196 -13.38 30.92 6.79
CA HIS A 196 -12.62 31.52 7.87
C HIS A 196 -13.38 31.40 9.20
N ASP A 197 -14.68 31.66 9.20
CA ASP A 197 -15.51 31.58 10.40
C ASP A 197 -15.55 30.16 10.98
N VAL A 198 -15.71 29.15 10.12
CA VAL A 198 -15.64 27.72 10.51
C VAL A 198 -14.28 27.38 11.11
N ILE A 199 -13.19 27.83 10.49
CA ILE A 199 -11.83 27.54 11.00
C ILE A 199 -11.59 28.27 12.32
N LYS A 200 -12.03 29.53 12.44
CA LYS A 200 -11.90 30.33 13.65
C LYS A 200 -12.65 29.66 14.80
N GLN A 201 -13.89 29.23 14.59
CA GLN A 201 -14.65 28.48 15.59
C GLN A 201 -13.90 27.22 16.03
N ARG A 202 -13.30 26.46 15.11
CA ARG A 202 -12.51 25.29 15.49
C ARG A 202 -11.26 25.67 16.29
N CYS A 203 -10.59 26.76 15.92
CA CYS A 203 -9.43 27.24 16.67
C CYS A 203 -9.82 27.60 18.11
N ASP A 204 -10.96 28.27 18.29
CA ASP A 204 -11.51 28.62 19.60
C ASP A 204 -11.84 27.33 20.41
N GLU A 205 -12.49 26.33 19.81
CA GLU A 205 -12.76 25.02 20.44
C GLU A 205 -11.49 24.30 20.92
N LEU A 206 -10.40 24.40 20.16
CA LEU A 206 -9.13 23.72 20.44
C LEU A 206 -8.20 24.53 21.33
N ASN A 207 -8.56 25.76 21.72
CA ASN A 207 -7.65 26.73 22.37
C ASN A 207 -6.36 26.94 21.54
N LEU A 208 -6.53 27.14 20.23
CA LEU A 208 -5.48 27.43 19.26
C LEU A 208 -5.44 28.95 19.02
N GLN A 209 -4.29 29.58 19.24
CA GLN A 209 -4.17 31.04 19.10
C GLN A 209 -4.03 31.45 17.64
N LEU A 210 -4.89 32.36 17.19
CA LEU A 210 -4.88 32.86 15.81
C LEU A 210 -4.39 34.31 15.76
N ILE A 211 -3.29 34.56 15.05
CA ILE A 211 -2.77 35.91 14.81
C ILE A 211 -2.92 36.24 13.33
N LEU A 212 -3.81 37.18 13.02
CA LEU A 212 -4.18 37.56 11.65
C LEU A 212 -3.64 38.96 11.30
N GLY A 213 -3.49 39.24 10.01
CA GLY A 213 -2.97 40.50 9.50
C GLY A 213 -1.49 40.75 9.80
N GLN A 214 -0.76 39.76 10.31
CA GLN A 214 0.66 39.87 10.66
C GLN A 214 1.51 38.95 9.80
N ARG A 215 2.59 39.48 9.24
CA ARG A 215 3.56 38.73 8.44
C ARG A 215 4.78 38.41 9.27
N VAL A 216 5.19 37.14 9.25
CA VAL A 216 6.46 36.70 9.84
C VAL A 216 7.62 37.16 8.97
N LYS A 217 8.66 37.73 9.60
CA LYS A 217 9.96 37.98 8.97
C LYS A 217 10.77 36.69 9.04
N LEU A 218 10.76 35.93 7.95
CA LEU A 218 11.49 34.66 7.87
C LEU A 218 13.01 34.90 7.83
N PRO A 219 13.80 34.26 8.71
CA PRO A 219 15.26 34.29 8.62
C PRO A 219 15.74 33.51 7.40
N GLU A 220 16.82 33.97 6.76
CA GLU A 220 17.37 33.37 5.53
C GLU A 220 17.75 31.88 5.71
N GLY A 221 18.33 31.52 6.86
CA GLY A 221 18.68 30.14 7.21
C GLY A 221 17.55 29.31 7.82
N GLY A 222 16.32 29.85 7.89
CA GLY A 222 15.21 29.22 8.60
C GLY A 222 15.34 29.29 10.13
N TYR A 223 14.40 28.68 10.84
CA TYR A 223 14.37 28.64 12.30
C TYR A 223 15.16 27.45 12.88
N PRO A 224 15.67 27.55 14.13
CA PRO A 224 16.31 26.44 14.82
C PRO A 224 15.41 25.19 14.88
N THR A 225 16.02 24.01 14.84
CA THR A 225 15.31 22.70 14.93
C THR A 225 15.93 21.74 15.95
N ASP A 226 16.76 22.28 16.84
CA ASP A 226 17.45 21.60 17.95
C ASP A 226 16.64 21.63 19.26
N GLY A 227 15.47 22.28 19.27
CA GLY A 227 14.55 22.37 20.41
C GLY A 227 14.87 23.51 21.37
N ARG A 228 15.86 24.36 21.08
CA ARG A 228 16.10 25.57 21.87
C ARG A 228 14.99 26.59 21.63
N GLU A 229 14.76 27.45 22.61
CA GLU A 229 13.82 28.56 22.47
C GLU A 229 14.36 29.64 21.53
N PHE A 230 13.48 30.26 20.76
CA PHE A 230 13.78 31.40 19.91
C PHE A 230 12.51 32.25 19.69
N ASN A 231 12.68 33.43 19.08
CA ASN A 231 11.58 34.34 18.80
C ASN A 231 11.23 34.36 17.30
N VAL A 232 9.93 34.22 17.00
CA VAL A 232 9.36 34.53 15.70
C VAL A 232 9.01 36.02 15.66
N LEU A 233 9.70 36.78 14.80
CA LEU A 233 9.50 38.22 14.63
C LEU A 233 8.40 38.52 13.60
N LEU A 234 7.39 39.28 14.01
CA LEU A 234 6.34 39.79 13.13
C LEU A 234 6.72 41.13 12.50
N ASN A 235 6.02 41.52 11.43
CA ASN A 235 6.25 42.77 10.71
C ASN A 235 5.96 44.02 11.55
N ASN A 236 5.07 43.93 12.54
CA ASN A 236 4.78 45.01 13.51
C ASN A 236 5.78 45.08 14.68
N GLY A 237 6.81 44.23 14.70
CA GLY A 237 7.82 44.19 15.77
C GLY A 237 7.49 43.26 16.94
N THR A 238 6.28 42.70 17.01
CA THR A 238 5.93 41.68 18.02
C THR A 238 6.83 40.45 17.89
N GLN A 239 7.25 39.90 19.02
CA GLN A 239 8.04 38.67 19.10
C GLN A 239 7.23 37.58 19.80
N ILE A 240 7.15 36.40 19.20
CA ILE A 240 6.50 35.22 19.78
C ILE A 240 7.58 34.21 20.16
N CYS A 241 7.73 33.94 21.45
CA CYS A 241 8.69 32.95 21.95
C CYS A 241 8.15 31.53 21.72
N CYS A 242 8.94 30.68 21.07
CA CYS A 242 8.59 29.32 20.73
C CYS A 242 9.82 28.40 20.73
N ASP A 243 9.61 27.08 20.72
CA ASP A 243 10.67 26.07 20.58
C ASP A 243 10.56 25.29 19.26
N LEU A 244 9.54 25.59 18.44
CA LEU A 244 9.40 25.12 17.08
C LEU A 244 8.59 26.12 16.23
N ALA A 245 9.04 26.33 14.99
CA ALA A 245 8.30 27.07 13.98
C ALA A 245 8.13 26.21 12.74
N ILE A 246 6.89 26.06 12.27
CA ILE A 246 6.51 25.28 11.09
C ILE A 246 6.13 26.24 9.99
N ILE A 247 6.88 26.23 8.89
CA ILE A 247 6.63 27.13 7.76
C ILE A 247 5.68 26.44 6.77
N SER A 248 4.44 26.93 6.69
CA SER A 248 3.40 26.46 5.78
C SER A 248 3.02 27.53 4.74
N THR A 249 4.04 28.26 4.26
CA THR A 249 3.90 29.27 3.18
C THR A 249 4.73 28.88 1.96
N GLY A 250 4.43 29.56 0.84
CA GLY A 250 5.18 29.45 -0.40
C GLY A 250 4.74 28.28 -1.28
N GLN A 251 4.39 28.59 -2.51
CA GLN A 251 4.32 27.64 -3.62
C GLN A 251 5.36 28.09 -4.63
N THR A 252 6.29 27.21 -4.98
CA THR A 252 7.32 27.47 -5.98
C THR A 252 7.01 26.63 -7.21
N PRO A 253 6.59 27.21 -8.33
CA PRO A 253 6.44 26.48 -9.59
C PRO A 253 7.69 25.70 -9.96
N GLN A 254 7.53 24.52 -10.54
CA GLN A 254 8.62 23.66 -11.02
C GLN A 254 8.68 23.67 -12.55
N SER A 255 8.90 24.87 -13.13
CA SER A 255 8.90 25.12 -14.58
C SER A 255 10.28 25.05 -15.22
N ASP A 256 11.34 24.81 -14.44
CA ASP A 256 12.75 24.78 -14.90
C ASP A 256 12.96 23.91 -16.15
N VAL A 257 12.18 22.83 -16.28
CA VAL A 257 12.23 21.91 -17.42
C VAL A 257 11.93 22.59 -18.76
N LEU A 258 11.11 23.65 -18.77
CA LEU A 258 10.76 24.42 -19.97
C LEU A 258 11.74 25.57 -20.24
N GLN A 259 12.57 25.94 -19.26
CA GLN A 259 13.50 27.07 -19.36
C GLN A 259 14.50 26.92 -20.52
N THR A 260 14.89 25.68 -20.84
CA THR A 260 15.84 25.36 -21.91
C THR A 260 15.21 25.46 -23.31
N LEU A 261 13.90 25.20 -23.43
CA LEU A 261 13.19 25.16 -24.71
C LEU A 261 12.45 26.46 -25.03
N ALA A 262 11.72 27.00 -24.05
CA ALA A 262 10.78 28.10 -24.24
C ALA A 262 10.71 29.01 -23.00
N PRO A 263 11.82 29.69 -22.63
CA PRO A 263 11.87 30.51 -21.41
C PRO A 263 10.85 31.65 -21.40
N SER A 264 10.48 32.17 -22.58
CA SER A 264 9.45 33.21 -22.74
C SER A 264 8.03 32.74 -22.36
N CYS A 265 7.80 31.43 -22.34
CA CYS A 265 6.54 30.82 -21.91
C CYS A 265 6.43 30.67 -20.40
N ILE A 266 7.44 31.05 -19.62
CA ILE A 266 7.37 31.13 -18.16
C ILE A 266 6.98 32.56 -17.77
N ASP A 267 5.98 32.72 -16.91
CA ASP A 267 5.53 34.03 -16.44
C ASP A 267 6.40 34.57 -15.29
N ALA A 268 6.16 35.82 -14.87
CA ALA A 268 6.92 36.47 -13.81
C ALA A 268 6.77 35.81 -12.43
N HIS A 269 5.79 34.92 -12.26
CA HIS A 269 5.56 34.14 -11.05
C HIS A 269 6.12 32.72 -11.15
N GLY A 270 6.70 32.35 -12.30
CA GLY A 270 7.30 31.04 -12.56
C GLY A 270 6.33 30.00 -13.15
N PHE A 271 5.08 30.34 -13.44
CA PHE A 271 4.12 29.37 -14.03
C PHE A 271 4.26 29.30 -15.56
N ILE A 272 3.84 28.19 -16.16
CA ILE A 272 3.88 27.99 -17.61
C ILE A 272 2.63 28.61 -18.24
N LYS A 273 2.82 29.58 -19.13
CA LYS A 273 1.77 30.20 -19.96
C LYS A 273 1.19 29.18 -20.92
N VAL A 274 -0.13 29.04 -20.89
CA VAL A 274 -0.87 28.09 -21.73
C VAL A 274 -1.99 28.78 -22.49
N LYS A 275 -2.35 28.22 -23.64
CA LYS A 275 -3.59 28.57 -24.35
C LYS A 275 -4.80 27.97 -23.60
N ASP A 276 -6.01 28.37 -23.99
CA ASP A 276 -7.25 27.75 -23.49
C ASP A 276 -7.31 26.24 -23.80
N THR A 277 -6.56 25.75 -24.78
CA THR A 277 -6.42 24.32 -25.11
C THR A 277 -5.38 23.59 -24.24
N LEU A 278 -4.79 24.28 -23.24
CA LEU A 278 -3.72 23.83 -22.35
C LEU A 278 -2.38 23.50 -23.03
N GLN A 279 -2.25 23.82 -24.32
CA GLN A 279 -0.97 23.83 -25.01
C GLN A 279 -0.09 24.95 -24.44
N VAL A 280 1.22 24.72 -24.33
CA VAL A 280 2.19 25.77 -24.05
C VAL A 280 2.00 26.90 -25.07
N GLN A 281 2.00 28.15 -24.60
CA GLN A 281 1.72 29.31 -25.42
C GLN A 281 2.93 29.67 -26.31
N HIS A 282 3.25 28.80 -27.27
CA HIS A 282 4.29 28.97 -28.26
C HIS A 282 3.82 28.43 -29.62
N VAL A 283 4.23 29.08 -30.72
CA VAL A 283 3.82 28.68 -32.08
C VAL A 283 4.51 27.39 -32.54
N ASP A 284 5.79 27.23 -32.20
CA ASP A 284 6.60 26.08 -32.65
C ASP A 284 6.40 24.79 -31.83
N PHE A 285 5.65 24.87 -30.72
CA PHE A 285 5.46 23.75 -29.79
C PHE A 285 3.97 23.38 -29.63
N PRO A 286 3.24 23.10 -30.73
CA PRO A 286 1.81 22.79 -30.68
C PRO A 286 1.53 21.42 -30.02
N ASN A 287 2.54 20.59 -29.83
CA ASN A 287 2.40 19.26 -29.23
C ASN A 287 2.82 19.19 -27.75
N ILE A 288 3.11 20.33 -27.13
CA ILE A 288 3.50 20.42 -25.72
C ILE A 288 2.36 21.05 -24.92
N PHE A 289 1.95 20.36 -23.85
CA PHE A 289 0.89 20.78 -22.94
C PHE A 289 1.45 20.99 -21.54
N ALA A 290 0.83 21.89 -20.76
CA ALA A 290 1.08 22.02 -19.34
C ALA A 290 -0.24 22.05 -18.58
N LEU A 291 -0.30 21.33 -17.45
CA LEU A 291 -1.54 21.16 -16.68
C LEU A 291 -1.26 20.95 -15.19
N GLY A 292 -2.31 21.11 -14.39
CA GLY A 292 -2.23 21.11 -12.94
C GLY A 292 -1.65 22.42 -12.41
N ASP A 293 -1.02 22.34 -11.23
CA ASP A 293 -0.60 23.54 -10.51
C ASP A 293 0.47 24.37 -11.23
N ILE A 294 1.21 23.77 -12.17
CA ILE A 294 2.27 24.44 -12.94
C ILE A 294 1.72 25.36 -14.04
N ALA A 295 0.51 25.09 -14.53
CA ALA A 295 -0.07 25.85 -15.64
C ALA A 295 -0.64 27.19 -15.14
N ALA A 296 -0.33 28.28 -15.86
CA ALA A 296 -0.86 29.62 -15.64
C ALA A 296 -2.31 29.72 -16.13
N THR A 297 -3.21 29.07 -15.41
CA THR A 297 -4.66 29.19 -15.59
C THR A 297 -5.27 29.95 -14.42
N ASP A 298 -6.46 30.54 -14.64
CA ASP A 298 -7.26 31.21 -13.60
C ASP A 298 -7.90 30.23 -12.61
N ALA A 299 -7.80 28.93 -12.88
CA ALA A 299 -8.30 27.89 -11.99
C ALA A 299 -7.52 27.87 -10.67
N HIS A 300 -8.25 27.64 -9.58
CA HIS A 300 -7.65 27.38 -8.28
C HIS A 300 -6.70 26.17 -8.36
N LYS A 301 -5.49 26.31 -7.81
CA LYS A 301 -4.46 25.26 -7.77
C LYS A 301 -4.89 24.16 -6.80
N ALA A 302 -5.55 23.12 -7.33
CA ALA A 302 -6.18 22.04 -6.58
C ALA A 302 -6.45 20.83 -7.48
N ALA A 303 -6.66 19.66 -6.86
CA ALA A 303 -6.89 18.41 -7.58
C ALA A 303 -8.13 18.45 -8.50
N ARG A 304 -9.25 19.02 -8.04
CA ARG A 304 -10.51 19.02 -8.83
C ARG A 304 -10.39 19.76 -10.16
N PRO A 305 -9.93 21.03 -10.22
CA PRO A 305 -9.70 21.69 -11.50
C PRO A 305 -8.68 20.96 -12.38
N ALA A 306 -7.65 20.37 -11.75
CA ALA A 306 -6.64 19.61 -12.48
C ALA A 306 -7.20 18.33 -13.14
N LEU A 307 -8.16 17.64 -12.53
CA LEU A 307 -8.82 16.48 -13.15
C LEU A 307 -9.59 16.86 -14.43
N LYS A 308 -10.27 18.03 -14.45
CA LYS A 308 -10.87 18.55 -15.69
C LYS A 308 -9.81 18.88 -16.75
N GLN A 309 -8.67 19.42 -16.33
CA GLN A 309 -7.55 19.67 -17.24
C GLN A 309 -6.98 18.37 -17.81
N VAL A 310 -6.94 17.28 -17.02
CA VAL A 310 -6.55 15.94 -17.49
C VAL A 310 -7.46 15.47 -18.64
N GLU A 311 -8.77 15.63 -18.51
CA GLU A 311 -9.72 15.26 -19.58
C GLU A 311 -9.45 16.07 -20.86
N VAL A 312 -9.29 17.39 -20.75
CA VAL A 312 -9.01 18.26 -21.90
C VAL A 312 -7.69 17.90 -22.58
N VAL A 313 -6.61 17.70 -21.80
CA VAL A 313 -5.28 17.35 -22.36
C VAL A 313 -5.30 15.96 -22.97
N ARG A 314 -5.98 14.99 -22.34
CA ARG A 314 -6.17 13.65 -22.92
C ARG A 314 -6.82 13.76 -24.30
N ASP A 315 -7.97 14.42 -24.39
CA ASP A 315 -8.72 14.54 -25.64
C ASP A 315 -7.93 15.30 -26.70
N ASN A 316 -7.20 16.36 -26.31
CA ASN A 316 -6.37 17.12 -27.22
C ASN A 316 -5.16 16.34 -27.73
N ILE A 317 -4.49 15.54 -26.90
CA ILE A 317 -3.42 14.64 -27.37
C ILE A 317 -3.98 13.60 -28.34
N GLN A 318 -5.16 13.04 -28.05
CA GLN A 318 -5.80 12.06 -28.93
C GLN A 318 -6.17 12.63 -30.29
N ARG A 319 -6.68 13.87 -30.33
CA ARG A 319 -7.02 14.63 -31.54
C ARG A 319 -5.78 15.07 -32.30
N LEU A 320 -4.71 15.43 -31.60
CA LEU A 320 -3.45 15.82 -32.21
C LEU A 320 -2.77 14.62 -32.91
N LEU A 321 -2.89 13.42 -32.33
CA LEU A 321 -2.30 12.18 -32.84
C LEU A 321 -3.29 11.35 -33.67
N SER A 322 -4.46 11.89 -34.04
CA SER A 322 -5.36 11.22 -34.99
C SER A 322 -4.97 11.52 -36.43
N GLU A 323 -5.31 10.62 -37.35
CA GLU A 323 -5.08 10.81 -38.79
C GLU A 323 -5.97 11.91 -39.39
N THR A 324 -7.05 12.28 -38.70
CA THR A 324 -7.97 13.36 -39.07
C THR A 324 -7.73 14.61 -38.23
N THR A 325 -7.84 15.78 -38.86
CA THR A 325 -7.73 17.07 -38.16
C THR A 325 -9.01 17.36 -37.39
N HIS A 326 -8.88 17.60 -36.09
CA HIS A 326 -9.99 18.02 -35.22
C HIS A 326 -9.67 19.36 -34.56
N GLU A 327 -10.69 20.17 -34.31
CA GLU A 327 -10.54 21.33 -33.41
C GLU A 327 -10.16 20.85 -32.00
N LEU A 328 -9.27 21.54 -31.31
CA LEU A 328 -8.89 21.20 -29.94
C LEU A 328 -9.96 21.67 -28.94
N VAL A 329 -10.17 20.86 -27.91
CA VAL A 329 -11.04 21.17 -26.77
C VAL A 329 -10.44 22.32 -25.97
N LYS A 330 -11.27 23.32 -25.65
CA LYS A 330 -10.92 24.42 -24.77
C LYS A 330 -11.27 24.08 -23.32
N TYR A 331 -10.38 24.44 -22.41
CA TYR A 331 -10.57 24.39 -20.97
C TYR A 331 -11.27 25.66 -20.50
N ALA A 332 -12.42 25.49 -19.85
CA ALA A 332 -13.16 26.57 -19.22
C ALA A 332 -13.08 26.45 -17.69
N VAL A 333 -12.74 27.54 -17.01
CA VAL A 333 -12.73 27.61 -15.55
C VAL A 333 -14.15 27.86 -15.04
N THR A 334 -14.90 26.77 -14.87
CA THR A 334 -16.33 26.82 -14.50
C THR A 334 -16.62 26.41 -13.05
N ASP A 335 -15.67 25.77 -12.37
CA ASP A 335 -15.89 25.32 -11.00
C ASP A 335 -15.55 26.43 -9.99
N PRO A 336 -16.45 26.75 -9.04
CA PRO A 336 -16.08 27.56 -7.90
C PRO A 336 -15.03 26.83 -7.05
N ALA A 337 -14.19 27.60 -6.35
CA ALA A 337 -13.16 27.04 -5.48
C ALA A 337 -13.79 26.14 -4.41
N ALA A 338 -13.27 24.92 -4.27
CA ALA A 338 -13.75 23.93 -3.32
C ALA A 338 -12.60 23.24 -2.60
N ILE A 339 -12.81 22.82 -1.36
CA ILE A 339 -11.83 22.11 -0.56
C ILE A 339 -12.51 21.15 0.41
N HIS A 340 -11.87 19.99 0.63
CA HIS A 340 -12.09 19.17 1.81
C HIS A 340 -10.92 19.43 2.76
N LEU A 341 -11.19 20.11 3.88
CA LEU A 341 -10.17 20.55 4.82
C LEU A 341 -10.37 19.84 6.16
N THR A 342 -9.34 19.15 6.63
CA THR A 342 -9.34 18.62 8.00
C THR A 342 -9.16 19.76 9.00
N LEU A 343 -9.89 19.67 10.10
CA LEU A 343 -9.95 20.65 11.17
C LEU A 343 -9.55 19.96 12.48
N GLY A 344 -8.46 19.19 12.41
CA GLY A 344 -8.03 18.25 13.42
C GLY A 344 -8.21 16.79 12.95
N VAL A 345 -7.99 15.84 13.85
CA VAL A 345 -8.02 14.41 13.50
C VAL A 345 -9.42 13.97 13.13
N THR A 346 -10.42 14.32 13.95
CA THR A 346 -11.79 13.79 13.86
C THR A 346 -12.73 14.63 12.99
N LYS A 347 -12.57 15.96 13.00
CA LYS A 347 -13.46 16.89 12.29
C LYS A 347 -12.88 17.32 10.94
N SER A 348 -13.75 17.46 9.95
CA SER A 348 -13.41 18.05 8.66
C SER A 348 -14.56 18.89 8.11
N VAL A 349 -14.29 19.69 7.08
CA VAL A 349 -15.30 20.45 6.35
C VAL A 349 -15.09 20.28 4.85
N ILE A 350 -16.18 20.01 4.12
CA ILE A 350 -16.23 20.24 2.69
C ILE A 350 -16.83 21.61 2.46
N PHE A 351 -16.06 22.50 1.85
CA PHE A 351 -16.42 23.87 1.58
C PHE A 351 -16.36 24.14 0.07
N ARG A 352 -17.36 24.84 -0.47
CA ARG A 352 -17.38 25.31 -1.86
C ARG A 352 -17.83 26.76 -1.88
N ASN A 353 -17.08 27.61 -2.58
CA ASN A 353 -17.48 29.00 -2.85
C ASN A 353 -18.84 29.04 -3.58
N PRO A 354 -19.57 30.17 -3.49
CA PRO A 354 -20.76 30.40 -4.32
C PRO A 354 -20.49 30.10 -5.80
N SER A 355 -21.45 29.45 -6.48
CA SER A 355 -21.32 29.13 -7.92
C SER A 355 -21.46 30.38 -8.78
N GLY A 356 -22.18 31.40 -8.32
CA GLY A 356 -22.42 32.64 -9.07
C GLY A 356 -23.30 32.43 -10.31
N ASP A 357 -24.10 31.36 -10.35
CA ASP A 357 -24.99 31.01 -11.48
C ASP A 357 -26.28 31.86 -11.53
N GLY A 358 -26.42 32.84 -10.64
CA GLY A 358 -27.59 33.73 -10.55
C GLY A 358 -28.76 33.17 -9.75
N SER A 359 -28.68 31.93 -9.24
CA SER A 359 -29.67 31.39 -8.31
C SER A 359 -29.43 31.86 -6.87
N GLU A 360 -30.48 31.88 -6.05
CA GLU A 360 -30.38 32.18 -4.61
C GLU A 360 -29.46 31.17 -3.90
N GLU A 361 -29.59 29.87 -4.19
CA GLU A 361 -28.69 28.83 -3.68
C GLU A 361 -27.24 29.05 -4.13
N GLY A 362 -27.03 29.46 -5.38
CA GLY A 362 -25.71 29.73 -5.97
C GLY A 362 -25.03 31.01 -5.47
N SER A 363 -25.74 31.83 -4.69
CA SER A 363 -25.20 33.05 -4.06
C SER A 363 -24.51 32.79 -2.72
N HIS A 364 -24.73 31.61 -2.12
CA HIS A 364 -24.18 31.23 -0.83
C HIS A 364 -23.11 30.13 -0.95
N PRO A 365 -22.12 30.09 -0.03
CA PRO A 365 -21.18 28.98 0.02
C PRO A 365 -21.86 27.68 0.47
N VAL A 366 -21.41 26.55 -0.06
CA VAL A 366 -21.81 25.24 0.49
C VAL A 366 -20.84 24.88 1.61
N ILE A 367 -21.38 24.59 2.79
CA ILE A 367 -20.62 24.18 3.98
C ILE A 367 -21.18 22.85 4.49
N MET A 368 -20.38 21.79 4.41
CA MET A 368 -20.72 20.47 4.93
C MET A 368 -19.71 20.06 5.99
N HIS A 369 -20.12 20.12 7.26
CA HIS A 369 -19.33 19.62 8.37
C HIS A 369 -19.35 18.10 8.42
N LYS A 370 -18.22 17.49 8.75
CA LYS A 370 -18.09 16.04 8.88
C LYS A 370 -17.27 15.67 10.11
N ASN A 371 -17.56 14.48 10.62
CA ASN A 371 -16.81 13.78 11.66
C ASN A 371 -16.26 12.47 11.07
N ASP A 372 -15.49 12.58 10.00
CA ASP A 372 -15.02 11.46 9.16
C ASP A 372 -13.50 11.33 9.15
N GLY A 373 -12.82 12.10 9.99
CA GLY A 373 -11.37 12.14 9.99
C GLY A 373 -10.75 10.95 10.73
N GLU A 374 -9.81 10.30 10.06
CA GLU A 374 -9.03 9.18 10.58
C GLU A 374 -7.57 9.60 10.81
N LEU A 375 -6.93 9.07 11.85
CA LEU A 375 -5.55 9.44 12.20
C LEU A 375 -4.57 9.22 11.02
N ASP A 376 -4.78 8.18 10.22
CA ASP A 376 -3.95 7.85 9.07
C ASP A 376 -4.37 8.58 7.77
N MET A 377 -5.34 9.50 7.83
CA MET A 377 -5.97 10.18 6.68
C MET A 377 -6.70 9.24 5.71
N GLY A 378 -7.14 8.06 6.20
CA GLY A 378 -7.78 7.05 5.37
C GLY A 378 -6.82 6.43 4.35
N ILE A 379 -5.49 6.54 4.56
CA ILE A 379 -4.52 6.06 3.59
C ILE A 379 -4.61 4.56 3.39
N ALA A 380 -4.96 3.80 4.44
CA ALA A 380 -5.17 2.36 4.32
C ALA A 380 -6.31 2.05 3.34
N GLN A 381 -7.37 2.84 3.36
CA GLN A 381 -8.51 2.71 2.45
C GLN A 381 -8.19 3.24 1.05
N LEU A 382 -7.43 4.33 0.92
CA LEU A 382 -6.93 4.82 -0.36
C LEU A 382 -6.01 3.80 -1.05
N LEU A 383 -5.08 3.19 -0.29
CA LEU A 383 -4.24 2.09 -0.77
C LEU A 383 -5.13 0.93 -1.23
N PHE A 384 -6.14 0.57 -0.44
CA PHE A 384 -7.11 -0.45 -0.80
C PHE A 384 -7.86 -0.09 -2.11
N THR A 385 -8.32 1.14 -2.30
CA THR A 385 -9.03 1.59 -3.51
C THR A 385 -8.12 1.70 -4.74
N LEU A 386 -6.90 2.22 -4.60
CA LEU A 386 -5.89 2.29 -5.66
C LEU A 386 -5.42 0.89 -6.08
N LEU A 387 -5.38 -0.06 -5.15
CA LEU A 387 -5.14 -1.47 -5.42
C LEU A 387 -6.37 -2.13 -6.07
N TRP A 388 -7.59 -1.82 -5.64
CA TRP A 388 -8.82 -2.45 -6.12
C TRP A 388 -9.24 -2.03 -7.54
N LEU A 389 -8.97 -0.78 -7.93
CA LEU A 389 -9.23 -0.28 -9.29
C LEU A 389 -8.27 -0.84 -10.37
N ALA A 390 -7.25 -1.60 -9.97
CA ALA A 390 -6.14 -2.03 -10.82
C ALA A 390 -6.11 -3.54 -11.13
N ASN A 391 -7.27 -4.21 -11.27
CA ASN A 391 -7.57 -5.35 -12.18
C ASN A 391 -8.76 -6.17 -11.62
N GLY A 392 -9.71 -6.62 -12.47
CA GLY A 392 -9.68 -8.00 -12.96
C GLY A 392 -8.90 -8.95 -12.04
N THR A 393 -9.55 -9.56 -11.04
CA THR A 393 -8.97 -10.57 -10.13
C THR A 393 -7.46 -10.42 -9.87
N LEU A 394 -7.08 -9.52 -8.97
CA LEU A 394 -5.69 -9.39 -8.51
C LEU A 394 -5.26 -10.61 -7.68
N SER A 395 -4.23 -11.31 -8.17
CA SER A 395 -3.03 -11.72 -7.44
C SER A 395 -2.86 -10.95 -6.12
N LYS A 396 -2.99 -11.68 -5.01
CA LYS A 396 -2.90 -11.15 -3.65
C LYS A 396 -2.04 -12.10 -2.84
N LEU A 397 -0.81 -11.69 -2.54
CA LEU A 397 -0.03 -12.28 -1.46
C LEU A 397 -0.77 -12.04 -0.13
N LEU A 398 -1.38 -13.10 0.40
CA LEU A 398 -2.20 -13.14 1.61
C LEU A 398 -1.36 -13.29 2.88
N VAL A 399 -0.28 -14.07 2.81
CA VAL A 399 0.66 -14.33 3.91
C VAL A 399 2.07 -14.23 3.35
N ASP A 400 2.96 -13.51 4.05
CA ASP A 400 4.38 -13.41 3.71
C ASP A 400 5.23 -13.39 4.97
N TYR A 401 5.76 -14.57 5.30
CA TYR A 401 6.68 -14.78 6.42
C TYR A 401 8.03 -15.26 5.90
N ASN A 402 9.10 -14.59 6.34
CA ASN A 402 10.47 -15.07 6.16
C ASN A 402 11.29 -14.78 7.43
N ALA A 403 11.80 -15.84 8.03
CA ALA A 403 12.53 -15.77 9.28
C ALA A 403 13.87 -15.02 9.16
N GLU A 404 14.54 -15.06 8.01
CA GLU A 404 15.81 -14.36 7.80
C GLU A 404 15.66 -12.84 7.93
N ARG A 405 14.52 -12.31 7.45
CA ARG A 405 14.10 -10.90 7.58
C ARG A 405 13.86 -10.48 9.04
N GLY A 406 13.76 -11.43 9.96
CA GLY A 406 13.38 -11.18 11.35
C GLY A 406 11.88 -10.94 11.53
N ASP A 407 11.07 -11.49 10.62
CA ASP A 407 9.62 -11.39 10.71
C ASP A 407 9.09 -12.02 12.01
N ASP A 408 8.13 -11.34 12.64
CA ASP A 408 7.41 -11.89 13.78
C ASP A 408 6.54 -13.09 13.35
N VAL A 409 6.49 -14.13 14.18
CA VAL A 409 5.79 -15.38 13.84
C VAL A 409 4.27 -15.18 13.70
N SER A 410 3.70 -14.13 14.32
CA SER A 410 2.30 -13.76 14.11
C SER A 410 1.97 -13.35 12.66
N LYS A 411 2.99 -13.02 11.83
CA LYS A 411 2.77 -12.77 10.39
C LYS A 411 2.30 -14.01 9.63
N ILE A 412 2.60 -15.21 10.12
CA ILE A 412 2.11 -16.45 9.52
C ILE A 412 0.58 -16.53 9.70
N GLY A 413 0.07 -16.07 10.85
CA GLY A 413 -1.35 -16.10 11.17
C GLY A 413 -1.61 -16.18 12.68
N ARG A 414 -2.83 -16.62 13.04
CA ARG A 414 -3.25 -16.69 14.44
C ARG A 414 -2.60 -17.89 15.14
N ILE A 415 -1.73 -17.61 16.11
CA ILE A 415 -1.14 -18.63 16.98
C ILE A 415 -2.26 -19.31 17.81
N ASN A 416 -2.22 -20.63 17.85
CA ASN A 416 -3.10 -21.46 18.68
C ASN A 416 -2.23 -22.49 19.42
N LEU A 417 -2.16 -22.34 20.74
CA LEU A 417 -1.49 -23.29 21.63
C LEU A 417 -2.58 -23.98 22.46
N GLU A 418 -2.61 -25.30 22.43
CA GLU A 418 -3.56 -26.10 23.23
C GLU A 418 -2.80 -27.07 24.14
N GLN A 419 -3.21 -27.19 25.40
CA GLN A 419 -2.68 -28.20 26.34
C GLN A 419 -3.63 -29.40 26.51
N ALA A 420 -4.93 -29.14 26.41
CA ALA A 420 -5.96 -30.17 26.35
C ALA A 420 -6.97 -29.76 25.30
N ARG A 421 -7.83 -30.70 24.89
CA ARG A 421 -8.79 -30.42 23.81
C ARG A 421 -9.72 -29.29 24.20
N GLY A 422 -9.60 -28.16 23.51
CA GLY A 422 -10.40 -26.97 23.77
C GLY A 422 -9.89 -26.09 24.93
N GLU A 423 -8.74 -26.43 25.51
CA GLU A 423 -8.08 -25.65 26.57
C GLU A 423 -6.91 -24.83 25.97
N PRO A 424 -7.14 -23.56 25.62
CA PRO A 424 -6.12 -22.71 25.02
C PRO A 424 -5.11 -22.22 26.06
N ILE A 425 -3.82 -22.26 25.71
CA ILE A 425 -2.77 -21.57 26.46
C ILE A 425 -2.62 -20.16 25.90
N LYS A 426 -2.65 -19.15 26.78
CA LYS A 426 -2.62 -17.74 26.38
C LYS A 426 -1.27 -17.25 25.86
N SER A 427 -0.18 -17.99 26.11
CA SER A 427 1.19 -17.59 25.79
C SER A 427 2.13 -18.80 25.78
N ASN A 428 3.34 -18.62 25.22
CA ASN A 428 4.38 -19.65 25.20
C ASN A 428 4.72 -20.17 26.60
N THR A 429 5.03 -21.47 26.67
CA THR A 429 5.55 -22.16 27.85
C THR A 429 6.83 -22.90 27.49
N ASP A 430 7.58 -23.39 28.47
CA ASP A 430 8.80 -24.18 28.20
C ASP A 430 8.51 -25.50 27.47
N ASN A 431 7.30 -26.04 27.62
CA ASN A 431 6.92 -27.36 27.07
C ASN A 431 6.12 -27.29 25.76
N LEU A 432 5.59 -26.12 25.43
CA LEU A 432 4.75 -25.88 24.25
C LEU A 432 4.87 -24.41 23.82
N TYR A 433 5.45 -24.17 22.65
CA TYR A 433 5.64 -22.82 22.15
C TYR A 433 5.69 -22.71 20.63
N ILE A 434 5.42 -21.50 20.16
CA ILE A 434 5.69 -21.01 18.82
C ILE A 434 6.37 -19.64 18.98
N LYS A 435 7.63 -19.53 18.56
CA LYS A 435 8.40 -18.26 18.67
C LYS A 435 9.45 -18.13 17.59
N ALA A 436 9.96 -16.92 17.40
CA ALA A 436 11.18 -16.73 16.63
C ALA A 436 12.34 -17.46 17.34
N GLY A 437 13.09 -18.25 16.59
CA GLY A 437 14.17 -19.09 17.10
C GLY A 437 15.23 -19.37 16.05
N LYS A 438 16.05 -20.37 16.31
CA LYS A 438 17.08 -20.83 15.37
C LYS A 438 17.05 -22.36 15.26
N ASP A 439 17.40 -22.86 14.08
CA ASP A 439 17.61 -24.29 13.84
C ASP A 439 18.96 -24.77 14.43
N TRP A 440 19.29 -26.05 14.21
CA TRP A 440 20.56 -26.65 14.66
C TRP A 440 21.81 -26.08 13.97
N ARG A 441 21.66 -25.32 12.88
CA ARG A 441 22.74 -24.61 12.17
C ARG A 441 22.84 -23.14 12.57
N GLY A 442 21.92 -22.64 13.41
CA GLY A 442 21.84 -21.24 13.80
C GLY A 442 21.05 -20.36 12.83
N SER A 443 20.42 -20.93 11.80
CA SER A 443 19.56 -20.23 10.84
C SER A 443 18.29 -19.76 11.54
N LYS A 444 17.82 -18.54 11.26
CA LYS A 444 16.58 -18.03 11.85
C LYS A 444 15.37 -18.83 11.35
N SER A 445 14.41 -19.08 12.23
CA SER A 445 13.18 -19.83 11.92
C SER A 445 12.03 -19.46 12.86
N ALA A 446 10.79 -19.69 12.44
CA ALA A 446 9.69 -19.91 13.37
C ALA A 446 9.85 -21.30 13.98
N HIS A 447 10.08 -21.33 15.28
CA HIS A 447 10.37 -22.54 16.04
C HIS A 447 9.10 -23.00 16.77
N PHE A 448 8.59 -24.14 16.32
CA PHE A 448 7.50 -24.86 16.95
C PHE A 448 8.09 -25.96 17.82
N HIS A 449 7.69 -26.01 19.08
CA HIS A 449 8.17 -27.01 20.02
C HIS A 449 7.03 -27.63 20.80
N ARG A 450 7.17 -28.92 21.05
CA ARG A 450 6.29 -29.69 21.91
C ARG A 450 7.02 -30.83 22.60
N LYS A 451 6.90 -30.89 23.92
CA LYS A 451 7.44 -31.97 24.76
C LYS A 451 6.75 -33.30 24.51
N LYS A 452 7.47 -34.41 24.73
CA LYS A 452 7.01 -35.80 24.55
C LYS A 452 5.65 -36.14 25.19
N ALA A 453 5.33 -35.64 26.38
CA ALA A 453 4.07 -35.96 27.09
C ALA A 453 2.83 -35.19 26.57
N TYR A 454 3.03 -34.26 25.65
CA TYR A 454 2.01 -33.37 25.12
C TYR A 454 1.53 -33.94 23.76
N ILE A 455 0.91 -35.12 23.75
CA ILE A 455 0.42 -35.78 22.52
C ILE A 455 -1.10 -35.60 22.33
N ARG A 456 -1.59 -35.87 21.12
CA ARG A 456 -3.03 -35.94 20.79
C ARG A 456 -3.42 -37.39 20.52
N CYS A 457 -4.20 -38.01 21.41
CA CYS A 457 -4.73 -39.37 21.17
C CYS A 457 -5.80 -39.34 20.06
N ALA A 458 -5.69 -40.25 19.09
CA ALA A 458 -6.75 -40.50 18.11
C ALA A 458 -7.74 -41.54 18.68
N ARG A 459 -9.06 -41.26 18.62
CA ARG A 459 -10.10 -42.27 18.88
C ARG A 459 -9.88 -43.47 17.93
N LEU A 460 -9.65 -44.66 18.49
CA LEU A 460 -9.82 -45.94 17.79
C LEU A 460 -11.31 -46.17 17.47
N PRO A 461 -11.68 -46.76 16.30
CA PRO A 461 -13.04 -47.22 16.08
C PRO A 461 -13.32 -48.46 16.95
N MET A 462 -14.38 -48.39 17.75
CA MET A 462 -14.91 -49.54 18.50
C MET A 462 -15.33 -50.68 17.56
N ARG A 463 -14.66 -51.83 17.66
CA ARG A 463 -15.28 -53.17 17.71
C ARG A 463 -14.21 -54.23 17.94
N LEU A 464 -14.23 -54.87 19.10
CA LEU A 464 -14.25 -56.33 19.29
C LEU A 464 -14.43 -56.67 20.79
N SER A 465 -14.95 -57.87 21.00
CA SER A 465 -15.70 -58.40 22.13
C SER A 465 -14.96 -58.65 23.45
N THR A 466 -15.72 -58.57 24.54
CA THR A 466 -15.68 -59.44 25.75
C THR A 466 -14.32 -59.79 26.38
N ARG A 467 -13.98 -59.14 27.49
CA ARG A 467 -13.81 -59.74 28.85
C ARG A 467 -13.12 -58.74 29.79
N ASN A 468 -13.47 -58.88 31.06
CA ASN A 468 -12.99 -58.12 32.21
C ASN A 468 -11.48 -57.86 32.20
N GLU A 469 -11.09 -56.60 32.19
CA GLU A 469 -9.86 -56.10 32.81
C GLU A 469 -10.05 -54.60 33.07
N SER A 470 -10.03 -54.22 34.35
CA SER A 470 -10.12 -52.83 34.81
C SER A 470 -8.77 -52.13 34.55
N TYR A 471 -8.73 -51.20 33.59
CA TYR A 471 -7.66 -50.20 33.50
C TYR A 471 -8.11 -48.89 34.16
N PRO A 472 -7.23 -48.21 34.92
CA PRO A 472 -7.57 -46.94 35.55
C PRO A 472 -7.80 -45.87 34.49
N ASP A 473 -8.95 -45.23 34.61
CA ASP A 473 -9.48 -44.16 33.77
C ASP A 473 -8.56 -42.92 33.79
N THR A 474 -7.56 -42.89 32.90
CA THR A 474 -6.80 -41.69 32.52
C THR A 474 -6.49 -41.77 31.03
N ASN A 475 -6.73 -40.69 30.27
CA ASN A 475 -6.38 -40.47 28.84
C ASN A 475 -7.52 -40.41 27.80
N ALA A 476 -8.67 -39.79 28.10
CA ALA A 476 -9.71 -39.58 27.09
C ALA A 476 -9.75 -38.20 26.38
N ASN A 477 -9.02 -37.15 26.81
CA ASN A 477 -9.23 -35.80 26.23
C ASN A 477 -8.00 -34.85 26.07
N ALA A 478 -6.76 -35.35 26.06
CA ALA A 478 -5.60 -34.49 25.82
C ALA A 478 -5.39 -34.21 24.30
N SER A 479 -5.55 -32.96 23.88
CA SER A 479 -5.06 -32.44 22.60
C SER A 479 -4.01 -31.40 22.91
N ASN A 480 -2.77 -31.69 22.55
CA ASN A 480 -1.67 -30.76 22.68
C ASN A 480 -1.13 -30.38 21.29
N SER A 481 -1.32 -29.14 20.87
CA SER A 481 -0.84 -28.65 19.58
C SER A 481 -0.19 -27.28 19.69
N ALA A 482 0.89 -27.11 18.92
CA ALA A 482 1.51 -25.83 18.63
C ALA A 482 1.27 -25.56 17.15
N GLU A 483 0.30 -24.69 16.84
CA GLU A 483 -0.12 -24.45 15.48
C GLU A 483 -0.46 -22.99 15.17
N ILE A 484 -0.45 -22.66 13.88
CA ILE A 484 -0.86 -21.35 13.36
C ILE A 484 -1.96 -21.54 12.32
N HIS A 485 -3.04 -20.79 12.47
CA HIS A 485 -4.15 -20.68 11.53
C HIS A 485 -3.81 -19.55 10.54
N ALA A 486 -3.35 -19.90 9.34
CA ALA A 486 -2.77 -18.93 8.43
C ALA A 486 -3.84 -18.02 7.77
N LEU A 487 -5.03 -18.57 7.51
CA LEU A 487 -6.16 -17.84 6.92
C LEU A 487 -7.44 -18.16 7.69
N ASP A 488 -7.41 -18.00 9.02
CA ASP A 488 -8.55 -18.26 9.92
C ASP A 488 -9.83 -17.61 9.39
N LYS A 489 -10.76 -18.44 8.87
CA LYS A 489 -12.04 -18.04 8.24
C LYS A 489 -11.91 -17.06 7.05
N GLN A 490 -10.78 -17.05 6.35
CA GLN A 490 -10.52 -16.10 5.27
C GLN A 490 -10.56 -16.70 3.85
N THR A 491 -10.50 -18.03 3.72
CA THR A 491 -10.61 -18.66 2.38
C THR A 491 -12.02 -18.55 1.81
N LYS A 492 -12.13 -18.61 0.48
CA LYS A 492 -13.36 -18.38 -0.27
C LYS A 492 -13.59 -19.50 -1.28
N ALA A 493 -14.86 -19.71 -1.56
CA ALA A 493 -15.31 -20.66 -2.56
C ALA A 493 -14.94 -20.14 -3.96
N GLY A 494 -14.37 -21.02 -4.80
CA GLY A 494 -14.02 -20.70 -6.18
C GLY A 494 -12.65 -20.05 -6.38
N GLU A 495 -11.92 -19.75 -5.31
CA GLU A 495 -10.62 -19.07 -5.35
C GLU A 495 -9.47 -20.09 -5.41
N SER A 496 -8.39 -19.71 -6.08
CA SER A 496 -7.12 -20.46 -6.05
C SER A 496 -6.23 -19.94 -4.95
N TYR A 497 -5.50 -20.85 -4.31
CA TYR A 497 -4.47 -20.54 -3.32
C TYR A 497 -3.16 -21.21 -3.72
N TYR A 498 -2.09 -20.42 -3.73
CA TYR A 498 -0.73 -20.88 -3.99
C TYR A 498 0.06 -20.73 -2.71
N LEU A 499 0.61 -21.84 -2.19
CA LEU A 499 1.30 -21.85 -0.90
C LEU A 499 2.75 -22.29 -1.10
N THR A 500 3.69 -21.58 -0.47
CA THR A 500 5.10 -22.01 -0.34
C THR A 500 5.44 -22.19 1.12
N TYR A 501 6.16 -23.27 1.43
CA TYR A 501 6.45 -23.67 2.79
C TYR A 501 7.81 -24.36 2.86
N SER A 502 8.77 -23.75 3.56
CA SER A 502 10.06 -24.37 3.89
C SER A 502 10.09 -24.79 5.34
N PHE A 503 10.39 -26.07 5.58
CA PHE A 503 10.46 -26.60 6.94
C PHE A 503 11.54 -27.64 7.13
N ALA A 504 11.91 -27.87 8.40
CA ALA A 504 12.73 -28.98 8.84
C ALA A 504 12.22 -29.53 10.18
N LEU A 505 12.52 -30.80 10.45
CA LEU A 505 12.19 -31.45 11.71
C LEU A 505 13.47 -31.94 12.40
N SER A 506 13.58 -31.73 13.72
CA SER A 506 14.73 -32.24 14.49
C SER A 506 14.70 -33.76 14.68
N ALA A 507 13.53 -34.37 14.49
CA ALA A 507 13.30 -35.81 14.56
C ALA A 507 12.13 -36.16 13.65
N ILE A 508 12.04 -37.42 13.21
CA ILE A 508 10.93 -37.93 12.40
C ILE A 508 10.00 -38.79 13.28
N PRO A 509 9.04 -38.18 14.00
CA PRO A 509 8.06 -38.92 14.78
C PRO A 509 7.07 -39.67 13.90
N ASN A 510 6.51 -40.77 14.44
CA ASN A 510 5.40 -41.46 13.80
C ASN A 510 4.10 -40.68 13.96
N SER A 511 3.29 -40.65 12.90
CA SER A 511 1.94 -40.08 12.92
C SER A 511 1.87 -38.57 13.19
N LEU A 512 2.91 -37.81 12.83
CA LEU A 512 2.93 -36.33 12.92
C LEU A 512 2.29 -35.72 11.67
N MET A 513 1.64 -34.59 11.81
CA MET A 513 1.16 -33.78 10.68
C MET A 513 1.77 -32.39 10.80
N VAL A 514 2.39 -31.95 9.71
CA VAL A 514 3.18 -30.70 9.65
C VAL A 514 2.44 -29.57 8.93
N TRP A 515 1.44 -29.94 8.13
CA TRP A 515 0.53 -29.01 7.47
C TRP A 515 -0.83 -29.69 7.24
N GLN A 516 -1.92 -28.92 7.28
CA GLN A 516 -3.25 -29.38 6.89
C GLN A 516 -4.10 -28.29 6.25
N TRP A 517 -4.96 -28.69 5.33
CA TRP A 517 -6.11 -27.90 4.88
C TRP A 517 -7.29 -28.30 5.78
N LYS A 518 -7.72 -27.41 6.67
CA LYS A 518 -8.69 -27.73 7.73
C LYS A 518 -10.07 -27.19 7.41
N GLU A 519 -11.07 -28.05 7.31
CA GLU A 519 -12.45 -27.62 7.03
C GLU A 519 -13.31 -27.61 8.29
N TYR A 520 -14.03 -26.51 8.51
CA TYR A 520 -14.81 -26.29 9.74
C TYR A 520 -16.33 -26.40 9.55
N GLU A 521 -16.87 -26.05 8.39
CA GLU A 521 -18.33 -25.92 8.23
C GLU A 521 -18.95 -27.13 7.54
N ALA A 522 -18.32 -27.60 6.46
CA ALA A 522 -18.80 -28.79 5.76
C ALA A 522 -18.68 -30.06 6.62
N ASN A 523 -17.77 -30.06 7.61
CA ASN A 523 -17.56 -31.18 8.54
C ASN A 523 -18.84 -31.59 9.30
N ASN A 524 -19.73 -30.64 9.64
CA ASN A 524 -20.99 -30.93 10.33
C ASN A 524 -22.12 -31.40 9.38
N LYS A 525 -21.88 -31.40 8.06
CA LYS A 525 -22.83 -31.78 7.00
C LYS A 525 -22.36 -32.98 6.17
N GLY A 526 -21.46 -33.81 6.73
CA GLY A 526 -20.92 -34.99 6.06
C GLY A 526 -19.67 -34.76 5.21
N GLY A 527 -19.05 -33.58 5.29
CA GLY A 527 -17.75 -33.28 4.67
C GLY A 527 -16.56 -33.78 5.50
N ALA A 528 -15.37 -33.79 4.89
CA ALA A 528 -14.14 -34.17 5.57
C ALA A 528 -13.66 -33.06 6.51
N ASN A 529 -13.16 -33.44 7.69
CA ASN A 529 -12.64 -32.50 8.69
C ASN A 529 -11.21 -32.01 8.39
N ILE A 530 -10.42 -32.82 7.68
CA ILE A 530 -9.07 -32.50 7.19
C ILE A 530 -8.98 -33.05 5.77
N PRO A 531 -9.47 -32.29 4.77
CA PRO A 531 -9.43 -32.70 3.37
C PRO A 531 -8.04 -33.02 2.85
N LEU A 532 -7.03 -32.20 3.18
CA LEU A 532 -5.64 -32.42 2.79
C LEU A 532 -4.73 -32.34 4.01
N SER A 533 -3.72 -33.21 4.06
CA SER A 533 -2.68 -33.16 5.09
C SER A 533 -1.34 -33.61 4.55
N LEU A 534 -0.27 -33.00 5.09
CA LEU A 534 1.09 -33.51 5.00
C LEU A 534 1.42 -34.20 6.33
N GLU A 535 1.54 -35.52 6.27
CA GLU A 535 1.73 -36.39 7.44
C GLU A 535 3.10 -37.08 7.36
N VAL A 536 3.81 -37.17 8.47
CA VAL A 536 5.09 -37.84 8.61
C VAL A 536 4.90 -39.11 9.45
N LYS A 537 5.38 -40.24 8.93
CA LYS A 537 5.43 -41.55 9.62
C LYS A 537 6.49 -42.43 8.95
N ASN A 538 7.16 -43.30 9.71
CA ASN A 538 8.13 -44.27 9.15
C ASN A 538 9.18 -43.64 8.21
N ASN A 539 9.77 -42.49 8.59
CA ASN A 539 10.75 -41.75 7.78
C ASN A 539 10.24 -41.27 6.40
N GLN A 540 8.93 -41.19 6.24
CA GLN A 540 8.29 -40.72 5.02
C GLN A 540 7.29 -39.61 5.32
N ILE A 541 7.16 -38.68 4.38
CA ILE A 541 6.09 -37.70 4.33
C ILE A 541 5.07 -38.08 3.27
N PHE A 542 3.79 -37.91 3.58
CA PHE A 542 2.67 -38.30 2.74
C PHE A 542 1.77 -37.10 2.52
N LEU A 543 1.37 -36.86 1.26
CA LEU A 543 0.17 -36.08 0.99
C LEU A 543 -1.04 -37.02 1.07
N ALA A 544 -1.94 -36.79 2.01
CA ALA A 544 -3.19 -37.53 2.12
C ALA A 544 -4.39 -36.65 1.73
N TYR A 545 -5.37 -37.27 1.07
CA TYR A 545 -6.62 -36.61 0.66
C TYR A 545 -7.85 -37.38 1.17
N GLN A 546 -8.86 -36.65 1.64
CA GLN A 546 -10.14 -37.19 2.08
C GLN A 546 -11.27 -36.53 1.27
N ALA A 547 -11.99 -37.32 0.48
CA ALA A 547 -13.02 -36.79 -0.42
C ALA A 547 -14.32 -36.39 0.30
N ASP A 548 -14.65 -37.03 1.43
CA ASP A 548 -15.86 -36.78 2.22
C ASP A 548 -15.71 -37.30 3.67
N GLY A 549 -16.71 -37.03 4.53
CA GLY A 549 -16.67 -37.42 5.94
C GLY A 549 -16.86 -38.92 6.23
N LYS A 550 -17.24 -39.72 5.24
CA LYS A 550 -17.44 -41.18 5.34
C LYS A 550 -16.24 -41.97 4.80
N THR A 551 -15.53 -41.43 3.82
CA THR A 551 -14.32 -42.04 3.25
C THR A 551 -13.10 -41.78 4.14
N GLY A 552 -12.24 -42.79 4.26
CA GLY A 552 -10.95 -42.63 4.93
C GLY A 552 -9.98 -41.77 4.10
N ARG A 553 -8.94 -41.23 4.74
CA ARG A 553 -7.85 -40.54 4.02
C ARG A 553 -7.08 -41.52 3.16
N ILE A 554 -6.90 -41.17 1.89
CA ILE A 554 -6.13 -41.94 0.91
C ILE A 554 -4.82 -41.23 0.65
N THR A 555 -3.71 -41.97 0.70
CA THR A 555 -2.38 -41.46 0.36
C THR A 555 -2.29 -41.19 -1.14
N GLN A 556 -1.92 -39.96 -1.51
CA GLN A 556 -1.81 -39.50 -2.89
C GLN A 556 -0.35 -39.46 -3.35
N TRP A 557 0.59 -39.26 -2.45
CA TRP A 557 2.01 -39.16 -2.76
C TRP A 557 2.85 -39.41 -1.50
N THR A 558 4.09 -39.87 -1.68
CA THR A 558 5.06 -40.11 -0.60
C THR A 558 6.48 -39.73 -1.02
N ALA A 559 7.30 -39.31 -0.05
CA ALA A 559 8.75 -39.18 -0.19
C ALA A 559 9.46 -39.45 1.13
N ASP A 560 10.73 -39.84 1.05
CA ASP A 560 11.57 -40.02 2.23
C ASP A 560 11.98 -38.67 2.84
N VAL A 561 11.94 -38.60 4.17
CA VAL A 561 12.38 -37.44 4.94
C VAL A 561 13.37 -37.83 6.02
N LYS A 562 14.30 -36.93 6.32
CA LYS A 562 15.35 -37.12 7.33
C LYS A 562 15.29 -36.01 8.38
N PRO A 563 15.72 -36.28 9.62
CA PRO A 563 15.99 -35.23 10.58
C PRO A 563 16.94 -34.18 9.99
N ASP A 564 16.83 -32.95 10.49
CA ASP A 564 17.81 -31.89 10.24
C ASP A 564 18.07 -31.62 8.74
N THR A 565 17.02 -31.77 7.95
CA THR A 565 17.00 -31.52 6.50
C THR A 565 15.88 -30.55 6.17
N VAL A 566 16.20 -29.51 5.40
CA VAL A 566 15.22 -28.50 4.94
C VAL A 566 14.55 -29.00 3.67
N TYR A 567 13.22 -28.97 3.67
CA TYR A 567 12.38 -29.34 2.54
C TYR A 567 11.54 -28.14 2.10
N ASN A 568 11.33 -28.03 0.79
CA ASN A 568 10.52 -26.98 0.17
C ASN A 568 9.23 -27.59 -0.40
N VAL A 569 8.10 -27.02 -0.01
CA VAL A 569 6.77 -27.48 -0.44
C VAL A 569 6.06 -26.36 -1.18
N GLY A 570 5.61 -26.63 -2.40
CA GLY A 570 4.68 -25.80 -3.16
C GLY A 570 3.33 -26.49 -3.28
N LEU A 571 2.24 -25.77 -3.07
CA LEU A 571 0.87 -26.26 -3.27
C LEU A 571 0.08 -25.27 -4.11
N GLU A 572 -0.65 -25.77 -5.10
CA GLU A 572 -1.71 -25.03 -5.79
C GLU A 572 -3.04 -25.70 -5.45
N ILE A 573 -3.98 -24.95 -4.87
CA ILE A 573 -5.30 -25.46 -4.45
C ILE A 573 -6.39 -24.58 -5.05
N LEU A 574 -7.26 -25.15 -5.89
CA LEU A 574 -8.51 -24.51 -6.31
C LEU A 574 -9.63 -24.94 -5.37
N ALA A 575 -10.07 -24.03 -4.49
CA ALA A 575 -11.08 -24.30 -3.47
C ALA A 575 -12.48 -24.35 -4.09
N LYS A 576 -12.85 -25.48 -4.74
CA LYS A 576 -14.18 -25.75 -5.31
C LYS A 576 -14.72 -27.12 -4.86
N SER A 577 -16.05 -27.23 -4.75
CA SER A 577 -16.72 -28.47 -4.32
C SER A 577 -16.79 -29.51 -5.43
N SER A 578 -16.95 -29.07 -6.67
CA SER A 578 -16.87 -29.88 -7.88
C SER A 578 -15.85 -29.25 -8.82
N GLY A 579 -14.96 -30.08 -9.38
CA GLY A 579 -13.86 -29.60 -10.22
C GLY A 579 -12.84 -28.74 -9.49
N GLY A 580 -12.76 -28.83 -8.16
CA GLY A 580 -11.61 -28.31 -7.41
C GLY A 580 -10.39 -29.20 -7.65
N HIS A 581 -9.20 -28.70 -7.33
CA HIS A 581 -7.99 -29.48 -7.52
C HIS A 581 -6.86 -29.09 -6.57
N VAL A 582 -5.90 -30.01 -6.44
CA VAL A 582 -4.61 -29.76 -5.81
C VAL A 582 -3.47 -30.22 -6.71
N LYS A 583 -2.38 -29.44 -6.72
CA LYS A 583 -1.06 -29.85 -7.23
C LYS A 583 -0.04 -29.72 -6.11
N LEU A 584 0.93 -30.62 -6.08
CA LEU A 584 2.04 -30.60 -5.13
C LEU A 584 3.36 -30.47 -5.88
N TYR A 585 4.23 -29.63 -5.35
CA TYR A 585 5.61 -29.46 -5.77
C TYR A 585 6.50 -29.77 -4.57
N TRP A 586 7.43 -30.71 -4.74
CA TRP A 586 8.35 -31.14 -3.70
C TRP A 586 9.77 -30.78 -4.11
N ASN A 587 10.43 -29.95 -3.32
CA ASN A 587 11.74 -29.37 -3.63
C ASN A 587 11.80 -28.70 -5.02
N GLY A 588 10.72 -28.00 -5.37
CA GLY A 588 10.57 -27.32 -6.66
C GLY A 588 10.01 -28.19 -7.77
N GLU A 589 10.01 -29.53 -7.64
CA GLU A 589 9.55 -30.43 -8.70
C GLU A 589 8.07 -30.81 -8.54
N GLN A 590 7.28 -30.64 -9.60
CA GLN A 590 5.88 -31.06 -9.59
C GLN A 590 5.75 -32.58 -9.54
N VAL A 591 4.98 -33.10 -8.58
CA VAL A 591 4.82 -34.54 -8.35
C VAL A 591 3.70 -35.16 -9.18
N THR A 592 3.77 -36.47 -9.40
CA THR A 592 2.68 -37.28 -9.96
C THR A 592 1.98 -38.04 -8.84
N PHE A 593 0.65 -37.97 -8.77
CA PHE A 593 -0.12 -38.63 -7.73
C PHE A 593 -0.26 -40.14 -8.00
N SER A 594 -0.13 -40.94 -6.94
CA SER A 594 -0.11 -42.40 -6.99
C SER A 594 -1.44 -43.02 -7.40
N THR A 595 -2.55 -42.34 -7.11
CA THR A 595 -3.92 -42.85 -7.28
C THR A 595 -4.46 -42.68 -8.69
N ASN A 596 -4.21 -41.52 -9.33
CA ASN A 596 -4.71 -41.21 -10.67
C ASN A 596 -3.60 -41.16 -11.74
N LYS A 597 -2.32 -41.24 -11.34
CA LYS A 597 -1.15 -41.13 -12.23
C LYS A 597 -1.04 -39.80 -12.97
N GLU A 598 -1.66 -38.75 -12.44
CA GLU A 598 -1.65 -37.40 -13.01
C GLU A 598 -0.90 -36.41 -12.11
N LYS A 599 -0.50 -35.26 -12.67
CA LYS A 599 0.13 -34.15 -11.93
C LYS A 599 -0.85 -33.24 -11.18
N THR A 600 -2.16 -33.49 -11.35
CA THR A 600 -3.25 -32.73 -10.72
C THR A 600 -4.24 -33.73 -10.15
N LEU A 601 -4.59 -33.56 -8.88
CA LEU A 601 -5.64 -34.34 -8.23
C LEU A 601 -6.92 -33.50 -8.21
N ILE A 602 -7.91 -33.91 -9.01
CA ILE A 602 -9.21 -33.26 -9.10
C ILE A 602 -10.16 -33.87 -8.07
N GLY A 603 -10.90 -33.02 -7.36
CA GLY A 603 -11.83 -33.47 -6.33
C GLY A 603 -12.56 -32.33 -5.62
N ASN A 604 -13.20 -32.66 -4.50
CA ASN A 604 -13.79 -31.70 -3.61
C ASN A 604 -12.70 -31.07 -2.74
N MET A 605 -12.42 -29.79 -2.96
CA MET A 605 -11.45 -29.00 -2.17
C MET A 605 -12.14 -28.12 -1.12
N PHE A 606 -13.37 -28.49 -0.73
CA PHE A 606 -14.12 -27.94 0.40
C PHE A 606 -14.12 -26.40 0.38
N PRO A 607 -14.83 -25.82 -0.61
CA PRO A 607 -14.79 -24.40 -0.87
C PRO A 607 -15.33 -23.59 0.30
N GLY A 608 -14.63 -22.54 0.66
CA GLY A 608 -15.28 -21.37 1.26
C GLY A 608 -15.06 -21.09 2.73
N ARG A 609 -14.49 -21.99 3.55
CA ARG A 609 -13.99 -21.69 4.94
C ARG A 609 -12.95 -22.71 5.45
N SER A 610 -12.11 -23.23 4.56
CA SER A 610 -10.96 -24.05 4.95
C SER A 610 -9.80 -23.19 5.43
N ASP A 611 -9.02 -23.68 6.39
CA ASP A 611 -7.93 -22.94 7.01
C ASP A 611 -6.61 -23.69 6.78
N PRO A 612 -5.67 -23.12 6.01
CA PRO A 612 -4.31 -23.64 5.90
C PRO A 612 -3.61 -23.50 7.25
N LYS A 613 -3.14 -24.63 7.74
CA LYS A 613 -2.68 -24.76 9.12
C LYS A 613 -1.29 -25.38 9.14
N ILE A 614 -0.35 -24.68 9.77
CA ILE A 614 1.01 -25.18 9.97
C ILE A 614 1.32 -25.41 11.44
N GLY A 615 2.17 -26.38 11.72
CA GLY A 615 2.65 -26.64 13.07
C GLY A 615 2.85 -28.12 13.34
N ILE A 616 2.77 -28.48 14.62
CA ILE A 616 3.03 -29.84 15.10
C ILE A 616 1.70 -30.45 15.57
N TYR A 617 1.10 -31.27 14.73
CA TYR A 617 -0.15 -31.98 15.00
C TYR A 617 0.08 -33.47 15.19
N ARG A 618 -0.55 -34.11 16.19
CA ARG A 618 -0.37 -35.56 16.46
C ARG A 618 1.11 -35.91 16.67
N GLY A 619 1.59 -37.12 16.37
CA GLY A 619 2.94 -37.56 16.71
C GLY A 619 2.94 -38.45 17.96
N GLU A 620 3.42 -39.69 17.82
CA GLU A 620 3.63 -40.64 18.91
C GLU A 620 4.87 -40.24 19.75
N ASP A 621 4.77 -40.31 21.08
CA ASP A 621 5.81 -40.35 22.14
C ASP A 621 7.25 -39.84 21.87
N VAL A 622 7.44 -38.76 21.11
CA VAL A 622 8.74 -38.12 20.91
C VAL A 622 8.63 -36.60 21.03
N GLU A 623 9.57 -35.99 21.75
CA GLU A 623 9.77 -34.54 21.71
C GLU A 623 10.10 -34.12 20.28
N THR A 624 9.41 -33.11 19.77
CA THR A 624 9.55 -32.73 18.36
C THR A 624 9.73 -31.23 18.24
N ASN A 625 10.74 -30.83 17.47
CA ASN A 625 10.91 -29.46 17.00
C ASN A 625 10.65 -29.42 15.50
N SER A 626 9.85 -28.43 15.09
CA SER A 626 9.67 -28.07 13.69
C SER A 626 10.15 -26.63 13.50
N PHE A 627 10.95 -26.43 12.47
CA PHE A 627 11.52 -25.14 12.10
C PHE A 627 10.93 -24.72 10.76
N VAL A 628 10.30 -23.56 10.71
CA VAL A 628 9.71 -22.99 9.49
C VAL A 628 10.49 -21.75 9.09
N TYR A 629 11.04 -21.74 7.88
CA TYR A 629 11.95 -20.69 7.41
C TYR A 629 11.23 -19.63 6.59
N GLN A 630 10.34 -20.08 5.70
CA GLN A 630 9.55 -19.24 4.82
C GLN A 630 8.16 -19.86 4.68
N PHE A 631 7.15 -19.00 4.73
CA PHE A 631 5.77 -19.39 4.50
C PHE A 631 5.03 -18.28 3.80
N GLN A 632 4.49 -18.58 2.62
CA GLN A 632 3.71 -17.63 1.84
C GLN A 632 2.42 -18.25 1.34
N ILE A 633 1.39 -17.42 1.21
CA ILE A 633 0.14 -17.79 0.56
C ILE A 633 -0.27 -16.67 -0.37
N GLY A 634 -0.52 -16.97 -1.63
CA GLY A 634 -1.04 -16.06 -2.64
C GLY A 634 -2.31 -16.57 -3.30
N THR A 635 -2.91 -15.77 -4.17
CA THR A 635 -4.09 -16.16 -4.97
C THR A 635 -3.74 -16.44 -6.44
N GLU A 636 -2.53 -16.08 -6.86
CA GLU A 636 -1.89 -16.51 -8.10
C GLU A 636 -0.49 -17.06 -7.84
N GLN A 637 0.03 -17.90 -8.74
CA GLN A 637 1.38 -18.49 -8.59
C GLN A 637 2.47 -17.42 -8.47
N LYS A 638 2.32 -16.30 -9.18
CA LYS A 638 3.29 -15.18 -9.18
C LYS A 638 3.35 -14.40 -7.87
N ASP A 639 2.38 -14.59 -6.96
CA ASP A 639 2.38 -13.94 -5.65
C ASP A 639 3.43 -14.50 -4.72
N VAL A 640 3.73 -15.80 -4.87
CA VAL A 640 4.58 -16.56 -3.97
C VAL A 640 5.88 -16.92 -4.67
N ASP A 641 6.88 -17.28 -3.88
CA ASP A 641 8.22 -17.53 -4.38
C ASP A 641 8.24 -18.62 -5.45
N SER A 642 8.67 -18.25 -6.65
CA SER A 642 8.66 -19.10 -7.82
C SER A 642 9.59 -20.31 -7.69
N GLN A 643 10.60 -20.27 -6.82
CA GLN A 643 11.54 -21.40 -6.64
C GLN A 643 10.87 -22.69 -6.13
N TYR A 644 9.63 -22.60 -5.63
CA TYR A 644 8.86 -23.74 -5.14
C TYR A 644 7.97 -24.35 -6.24
N PHE A 645 7.91 -23.76 -7.44
CA PHE A 645 6.96 -24.11 -8.50
C PHE A 645 7.62 -24.34 -9.87
N GLY A 646 8.70 -25.13 -9.95
CA GLY A 646 9.28 -25.65 -11.19
C GLY A 646 10.08 -24.65 -12.01
#